data_AF-A0A7W5Y1C3-F1
#
_entry.id   AF-A0A7W5Y1C3-F1
#
_cell.length_a   1.000
_cell.length_b   1.000
_cell.length_c   1.000
_cell.angle_alpha   90.00
_cell.angle_beta   90.00
_cell.angle_gamma   90.00
#
_symmetry.space_group_name_H-M   'P 1'
#
loop_
_entity.id
_entity.type
_entity.pdbx_description
1 polymer ?
#
loop_
_entity_poly.entity_id
_entity_poly.type
_entity_poly.pdbx_seq_one_letter_code
_entity_poly.pdbx_strand_id
1 'polypeptide(L)'
;MLKKIVITLYVLIVVLLAAITIIENTYDTTFVNQHFYGSWWFSLLWALLTAAGITYIVQRRLKQWGLLLLHLSFVVILLGAWLTHVTSFKGTVHLRGDQPTNQYSVMTSMTDTEHHTLPFYVRLDRFQVVNTAGTLAPTDYVTNFVIIDGAKNQPAQVSMNKVYTYRGVRFYQASYDTDERGSYLSVNSDPWGLPVTYIGYALLFFSLLWLLLEPKATFRRLLKSPLLRKGALMFVLVAFSSFLPAASQAATTVDRATADKFGRLFINYNNRICPVQTFACDYVKKLYGKRTYEGLTPEQVLTSWIFFPREWRNEHIIRVKSSELREHFGLSDYESVHSFFRDGNYILGPYAHEYAEGQTDALHKACAEMDAKLQVCMFLQEGSALTIFPHTAGANTIWYSPADSLPSSLGQMNILFFRNAFPLLYDQIVSGDVSSANHVLDKMLSYQQQNAGQSLPTPMQVEAERIYNVVPFATILAMANLALGFLALFLTIRRLMRNDGKALSRKTDYVLLALLGVSFLTLTFSLALRWIVSGNVPLSNGYESMLSVAWFVELLSIVAYRKARIVLVFGFLLSGFFLLVSHISQMDPAIGPMMPVLNSPLLSIHVSIIMMSYALLSLTFICALTAVLIHFLMRKAISKAERDLRDERLEALQVLSRLFLYPSITTMGLGIFIGAIWANISWGAYWSWDPKETWALITFMIYAVVLHTQSLPTFRRPMVYHLYMLVAFLSIVMTYFGVNYILGGMHSYA
;
A
#
# COMPACT_ATOMS: atom_id res chain seq x y z
N MET A 1 5.83 -1.20 45.64
CA MET A 1 6.76 -1.62 44.56
C MET A 1 6.04 -1.88 43.22
N LEU A 2 4.93 -2.63 43.22
CA LEU A 2 4.13 -3.07 42.04
C LEU A 2 4.15 -2.20 40.77
N LYS A 3 3.93 -0.87 40.85
CA LYS A 3 4.02 0.03 39.68
C LYS A 3 5.33 -0.13 38.89
N LYS A 4 6.49 -0.29 39.56
CA LYS A 4 7.76 -0.51 38.87
C LYS A 4 7.75 -1.85 38.11
N ILE A 5 7.26 -2.92 38.75
CA ILE A 5 7.18 -4.27 38.19
C ILE A 5 6.35 -4.27 36.89
N VAL A 6 5.16 -3.65 36.91
CA VAL A 6 4.31 -3.53 35.71
C VAL A 6 5.04 -2.80 34.57
N ILE A 7 5.75 -1.71 34.86
CA ILE A 7 6.51 -0.96 33.84
C ILE A 7 7.68 -1.79 33.31
N THR A 8 8.42 -2.47 34.17
CA THR A 8 9.56 -3.31 33.79
C THR A 8 9.12 -4.49 32.91
N LEU A 9 8.05 -5.21 33.29
CA LEU A 9 7.50 -6.29 32.47
C LEU A 9 6.99 -5.80 31.11
N TYR A 10 6.33 -4.63 31.08
CA TYR A 10 5.82 -4.03 29.84
C TYR A 10 6.95 -3.63 28.88
N VAL A 11 8.01 -2.98 29.40
CA VAL A 11 9.18 -2.62 28.59
C VAL A 11 9.95 -3.86 28.14
N LEU A 12 10.10 -4.87 29.00
CA LEU A 12 10.73 -6.14 28.66
C LEU A 12 10.00 -6.81 27.50
N ILE A 13 8.67 -6.92 27.55
CA ILE A 13 7.87 -7.51 26.47
C ILE A 13 8.01 -6.72 25.16
N VAL A 14 7.94 -5.39 25.20
CA VAL A 14 8.09 -4.57 23.97
C VAL A 14 9.49 -4.73 23.33
N VAL A 15 10.55 -4.76 24.15
CA VAL A 15 11.93 -4.98 23.66
C VAL A 15 12.11 -6.41 23.14
N LEU A 16 11.54 -7.40 23.83
CA LEU A 16 11.59 -8.81 23.44
C LEU A 16 10.89 -9.04 22.10
N LEU A 17 9.66 -8.53 21.90
CA LEU A 17 8.94 -8.64 20.63
C LEU A 17 9.75 -8.03 19.48
N ALA A 18 10.33 -6.84 19.66
CA ALA A 18 11.17 -6.20 18.65
C ALA A 18 12.41 -7.06 18.33
N ALA A 19 13.09 -7.59 19.34
CA ALA A 19 14.25 -8.46 19.15
C ALA A 19 13.88 -9.78 18.44
N ILE A 20 12.74 -10.39 18.77
CA ILE A 20 12.27 -11.62 18.12
C ILE A 20 12.05 -11.40 16.61
N THR A 21 11.44 -10.29 16.19
CA THR A 21 11.27 -10.01 14.74
C THR A 21 12.59 -9.83 13.97
N ILE A 22 13.70 -9.52 14.66
CA ILE A 22 15.04 -9.46 14.05
C ILE A 22 15.69 -10.85 13.99
N ILE A 23 15.41 -11.71 14.98
CA ILE A 23 15.83 -13.12 14.99
C ILE A 23 15.07 -13.90 13.89
N GLU A 24 13.79 -13.62 13.69
CA GLU A 24 12.95 -14.23 12.65
C GLU A 24 13.55 -14.03 11.24
N ASN A 25 14.01 -12.82 10.95
CA ASN A 25 14.70 -12.48 9.69
C ASN A 25 16.08 -13.14 9.53
N THR A 26 16.59 -13.86 10.54
CA THR A 26 17.87 -14.59 10.47
C THR A 26 17.75 -16.11 10.65
N TYR A 27 16.63 -16.62 11.18
CA TYR A 27 16.43 -18.06 11.47
C TYR A 27 15.08 -18.64 11.02
N ASP A 28 14.19 -17.86 10.40
CA ASP A 28 12.83 -18.21 9.99
C ASP A 28 11.73 -18.20 11.09
N THR A 29 10.48 -18.14 10.60
CA THR A 29 9.24 -18.07 11.39
C THR A 29 8.93 -19.35 12.16
N THR A 30 9.33 -20.53 11.67
CA THR A 30 9.14 -21.82 12.36
C THR A 30 10.04 -21.92 13.59
N PHE A 31 11.33 -21.60 13.44
CA PHE A 31 12.30 -21.55 14.54
C PHE A 31 11.83 -20.60 15.64
N VAL A 32 11.40 -19.40 15.26
CA VAL A 32 10.93 -18.37 16.20
C VAL A 32 9.63 -18.76 16.90
N ASN A 33 8.69 -19.40 16.21
CA ASN A 33 7.46 -19.89 16.84
C ASN A 33 7.74 -20.99 17.88
N GLN A 34 8.71 -21.88 17.64
CA GLN A 34 9.07 -22.92 18.61
C GLN A 34 9.83 -22.37 19.83
N HIS A 35 10.87 -21.56 19.60
CA HIS A 35 11.79 -21.15 20.67
C HIS A 35 11.30 -19.94 21.47
N PHE A 36 10.44 -19.10 20.87
CA PHE A 36 9.97 -17.86 21.48
C PHE A 36 8.44 -17.82 21.64
N TYR A 37 7.66 -17.67 20.56
CA TYR A 37 6.22 -17.34 20.69
C TYR A 37 5.38 -18.46 21.30
N GLY A 38 5.62 -19.72 20.93
CA GLY A 38 4.99 -20.92 21.50
C GLY A 38 5.62 -21.43 22.80
N SER A 39 6.56 -20.67 23.39
CA SER A 39 7.26 -21.10 24.60
C SER A 39 6.46 -20.84 25.88
N TRP A 40 6.62 -21.72 26.87
CA TRP A 40 6.00 -21.57 28.19
C TRP A 40 6.46 -20.29 28.90
N TRP A 41 7.71 -19.86 28.69
CA TRP A 41 8.28 -18.69 29.36
C TRP A 41 7.76 -17.38 28.77
N PHE A 42 7.51 -17.31 27.45
CA PHE A 42 6.86 -16.18 26.80
C PHE A 42 5.41 -16.03 27.26
N SER A 43 4.66 -17.14 27.30
CA SER A 43 3.31 -17.19 27.89
C SER A 43 3.29 -16.73 29.36
N LEU A 44 4.29 -17.14 30.16
CA LEU A 44 4.43 -16.73 31.55
C LEU A 44 4.70 -15.22 31.71
N LEU A 45 5.50 -14.59 30.81
CA LEU A 45 5.72 -13.14 30.85
C LEU A 45 4.41 -12.35 30.67
N TRP A 46 3.56 -12.76 29.72
CA TRP A 46 2.24 -12.16 29.53
C TRP A 46 1.31 -12.39 30.72
N ALA A 47 1.31 -13.59 31.31
CA ALA A 47 0.54 -13.90 32.51
C ALA A 47 0.98 -13.04 33.71
N LEU A 48 2.30 -12.86 33.92
CA LEU A 48 2.87 -12.03 34.99
C LEU A 48 2.54 -10.54 34.80
N LEU A 49 2.64 -10.01 33.57
CA LEU A 49 2.22 -8.64 33.26
C LEU A 49 0.72 -8.44 33.56
N THR A 50 -0.11 -9.42 33.15
CA THR A 50 -1.56 -9.39 33.34
C THR A 50 -1.94 -9.41 34.82
N ALA A 51 -1.39 -10.35 35.61
CA ALA A 51 -1.64 -10.44 37.04
C ALA A 51 -1.20 -9.17 37.79
N ALA A 52 -0.01 -8.65 37.49
CA ALA A 52 0.49 -7.41 38.09
C ALA A 52 -0.35 -6.18 37.69
N GLY A 53 -0.83 -6.13 36.44
CA GLY A 53 -1.73 -5.10 35.92
C GLY A 53 -3.10 -5.11 36.62
N ILE A 54 -3.75 -6.27 36.71
CA ILE A 54 -5.03 -6.46 37.42
C ILE A 54 -4.88 -6.02 38.88
N THR A 55 -3.82 -6.49 39.56
CA THR A 55 -3.56 -6.13 40.96
C THR A 55 -3.37 -4.62 41.13
N TYR A 56 -2.67 -3.97 40.21
CA TYR A 56 -2.47 -2.51 40.25
C TYR A 56 -3.77 -1.73 40.01
N ILE A 57 -4.65 -2.20 39.10
CA ILE A 57 -5.97 -1.62 38.82
C ILE A 57 -6.88 -1.73 40.05
N VAL A 58 -6.93 -2.91 40.69
CA VAL A 58 -7.72 -3.16 41.91
C VAL A 58 -7.22 -2.30 43.08
N GLN A 59 -5.91 -2.27 43.32
CA GLN A 59 -5.30 -1.39 44.34
C GLN A 59 -5.58 0.10 44.09
N ARG A 60 -5.65 0.52 42.82
CA ARG A 60 -6.02 1.90 42.44
C ARG A 60 -7.50 2.24 42.62
N ARG A 61 -8.38 1.24 42.83
CA ARG A 61 -9.85 1.40 42.93
C ARG A 61 -10.42 2.28 41.81
N LEU A 62 -10.02 2.03 40.55
CA LEU A 62 -10.46 2.82 39.40
C LEU A 62 -11.99 2.75 39.24
N LYS A 63 -12.67 3.90 39.33
CA LYS A 63 -14.14 4.01 39.21
C LYS A 63 -14.65 4.37 37.81
N GLN A 64 -13.81 4.25 36.78
CA GLN A 64 -14.17 4.62 35.40
C GLN A 64 -14.46 3.36 34.57
N TRP A 65 -15.74 3.00 34.46
CA TRP A 65 -16.18 1.75 33.82
C TRP A 65 -15.66 1.55 32.39
N GLY A 66 -15.66 2.58 31.55
CA GLY A 66 -15.09 2.48 30.18
C GLY A 66 -13.60 2.12 30.16
N LEU A 67 -12.82 2.61 31.14
CA LEU A 67 -11.41 2.25 31.30
C LEU A 67 -11.22 0.86 31.92
N LEU A 68 -12.12 0.41 32.80
CA LEU A 68 -12.11 -0.97 33.31
C LEU A 68 -12.40 -1.98 32.19
N LEU A 69 -13.44 -1.72 31.38
CA LEU A 69 -13.81 -2.56 30.24
C LEU A 69 -12.67 -2.63 29.20
N LEU A 70 -11.99 -1.51 28.94
CA LEU A 70 -10.81 -1.45 28.05
C LEU A 70 -9.62 -2.27 28.56
N HIS A 71 -9.43 -2.40 29.88
CA HIS A 71 -8.36 -3.27 30.41
C HIS A 71 -8.83 -4.74 30.47
N LEU A 72 -10.10 -4.98 30.79
CA LEU A 72 -10.71 -6.31 30.80
C LEU A 72 -10.67 -6.96 29.41
N SER A 73 -10.88 -6.20 28.33
CA SER A 73 -10.79 -6.75 26.97
C SER A 73 -9.43 -7.38 26.67
N PHE A 74 -8.31 -6.76 27.11
CA PHE A 74 -6.98 -7.35 26.94
C PHE A 74 -6.79 -8.64 27.76
N VAL A 75 -7.38 -8.72 28.97
CA VAL A 75 -7.37 -9.97 29.77
C VAL A 75 -8.12 -11.08 29.05
N VAL A 76 -9.29 -10.78 28.45
CA VAL A 76 -10.09 -11.76 27.70
C VAL A 76 -9.39 -12.18 26.39
N ILE A 77 -8.75 -11.25 25.68
CA ILE A 77 -7.93 -11.54 24.49
C ILE A 77 -6.77 -12.48 24.84
N LEU A 78 -6.03 -12.21 25.92
CA LEU A 78 -4.91 -13.06 26.35
C LEU A 78 -5.37 -14.43 26.87
N LEU A 79 -6.53 -14.51 27.52
CA LEU A 79 -7.14 -15.79 27.90
C LEU A 79 -7.55 -16.61 26.66
N GLY A 80 -8.14 -15.96 25.65
CA GLY A 80 -8.48 -16.60 24.38
C GLY A 80 -7.25 -17.09 23.63
N ALA A 81 -6.19 -16.28 23.54
CA ALA A 81 -4.92 -16.68 22.94
C ALA A 81 -4.25 -17.86 23.64
N TRP A 82 -4.32 -17.92 24.98
CA TRP A 82 -3.86 -19.09 25.73
C TRP A 82 -4.70 -20.34 25.45
N LEU A 83 -6.04 -20.20 25.36
CA LEU A 83 -6.92 -21.30 24.96
C LEU A 83 -6.63 -21.80 23.54
N THR A 84 -6.37 -20.90 22.57
CA THR A 84 -5.94 -21.27 21.22
C THR A 84 -4.62 -22.05 21.28
N HIS A 85 -3.62 -21.54 21.99
CA HIS A 85 -2.30 -22.19 22.13
C HIS A 85 -2.36 -23.60 22.74
N VAL A 86 -3.32 -23.87 23.65
CA VAL A 86 -3.45 -25.16 24.35
C VAL A 86 -4.47 -26.11 23.70
N THR A 87 -5.45 -25.61 22.92
CA THR A 87 -6.58 -26.43 22.43
C THR A 87 -6.81 -26.43 20.92
N SER A 88 -6.08 -25.63 20.14
CA SER A 88 -6.18 -25.64 18.67
C SER A 88 -5.21 -26.62 17.99
N PHE A 89 -5.52 -26.99 16.75
CA PHE A 89 -4.56 -27.66 15.87
C PHE A 89 -4.64 -27.05 14.46
N LYS A 90 -3.49 -26.88 13.80
CA LYS A 90 -3.36 -26.33 12.44
C LYS A 90 -2.38 -27.16 11.62
N GLY A 91 -2.68 -27.39 10.35
CA GLY A 91 -1.79 -28.05 9.40
C GLY A 91 -2.27 -27.93 7.95
N THR A 92 -1.79 -28.78 7.06
CA THR A 92 -2.15 -28.82 5.63
C THR A 92 -2.59 -30.21 5.19
N VAL A 93 -3.55 -30.29 4.27
CA VAL A 93 -4.01 -31.52 3.62
C VAL A 93 -3.74 -31.39 2.12
N HIS A 94 -2.97 -32.31 1.54
CA HIS A 94 -2.82 -32.41 0.09
C HIS A 94 -3.94 -33.31 -0.47
N LEU A 95 -4.68 -32.80 -1.45
CA LEU A 95 -5.74 -33.50 -2.15
C LEU A 95 -5.37 -33.59 -3.63
N ARG A 96 -5.10 -34.79 -4.16
CA ARG A 96 -4.63 -35.01 -5.53
C ARG A 96 -5.30 -36.25 -6.14
N GLY A 97 -5.90 -36.10 -7.31
CA GLY A 97 -6.68 -37.16 -7.95
C GLY A 97 -7.91 -37.61 -7.14
N ASP A 98 -8.36 -38.83 -7.36
CA ASP A 98 -9.56 -39.42 -6.73
C ASP A 98 -9.28 -40.10 -5.37
N GLN A 99 -8.05 -40.01 -4.85
CA GLN A 99 -7.68 -40.69 -3.60
C GLN A 99 -8.24 -39.96 -2.37
N PRO A 100 -9.02 -40.65 -1.50
CA PRO A 100 -9.48 -40.08 -0.23
C PRO A 100 -8.38 -40.17 0.82
N THR A 101 -8.02 -39.04 1.44
CA THR A 101 -7.09 -38.98 2.57
C THR A 101 -7.80 -38.49 3.84
N ASN A 102 -7.40 -39.03 4.99
CA ASN A 102 -7.73 -38.46 6.29
C ASN A 102 -6.50 -37.86 6.99
N GLN A 103 -5.36 -37.75 6.33
CA GLN A 103 -4.12 -37.25 6.93
C GLN A 103 -3.93 -35.76 6.67
N TYR A 104 -3.44 -35.04 7.68
CA TYR A 104 -2.90 -33.69 7.55
C TYR A 104 -1.46 -33.64 8.06
N SER A 105 -0.63 -32.86 7.39
CA SER A 105 0.77 -32.59 7.72
C SER A 105 0.91 -31.33 8.59
N VAL A 106 1.84 -31.36 9.53
CA VAL A 106 2.29 -30.21 10.31
C VAL A 106 3.81 -30.09 10.13
N MET A 107 4.24 -28.99 9.53
CA MET A 107 5.66 -28.70 9.31
C MET A 107 6.31 -28.37 10.66
N THR A 108 7.21 -29.23 11.14
CA THR A 108 7.91 -29.09 12.42
C THR A 108 9.35 -28.64 12.26
N SER A 109 9.92 -28.66 11.06
CA SER A 109 11.13 -27.91 10.70
C SER A 109 11.14 -27.65 9.18
N MET A 110 12.23 -27.06 8.66
CA MET A 110 12.50 -27.01 7.22
C MET A 110 12.62 -28.39 6.54
N THR A 111 12.88 -29.46 7.32
CA THR A 111 13.06 -30.84 6.83
C THR A 111 12.02 -31.83 7.37
N ASP A 112 11.39 -31.53 8.50
CA ASP A 112 10.57 -32.46 9.26
C ASP A 112 9.08 -32.10 9.18
N THR A 113 8.24 -33.13 9.03
CA THR A 113 6.79 -33.00 8.93
C THR A 113 6.12 -34.12 9.70
N GLU A 114 5.32 -33.77 10.69
CA GLU A 114 4.49 -34.72 11.43
C GLU A 114 3.15 -34.92 10.73
N HIS A 115 2.64 -36.16 10.73
CA HIS A 115 1.37 -36.53 10.11
C HIS A 115 0.34 -36.92 11.17
N HIS A 116 -0.82 -36.27 11.14
CA HIS A 116 -1.92 -36.53 12.07
C HIS A 116 -3.21 -36.84 11.31
N THR A 117 -4.19 -37.45 11.98
CA THR A 117 -5.44 -37.91 11.37
C THR A 117 -6.64 -37.01 11.68
N LEU A 118 -7.41 -36.68 10.65
CA LEU A 118 -8.76 -36.14 10.73
C LEU A 118 -9.75 -37.26 11.08
N PRO A 119 -10.86 -36.95 11.77
CA PRO A 119 -11.90 -37.92 12.15
C PRO A 119 -12.88 -38.25 10.99
N PHE A 120 -12.51 -37.96 9.75
CA PHE A 120 -13.24 -38.20 8.51
C PHE A 120 -12.27 -38.14 7.32
N TYR A 121 -12.66 -38.66 6.15
CA TYR A 121 -11.85 -38.60 4.93
C TYR A 121 -12.25 -37.42 4.04
N VAL A 122 -11.32 -36.97 3.20
CA VAL A 122 -11.43 -35.85 2.28
C VAL A 122 -10.86 -36.27 0.92
N ARG A 123 -11.60 -36.05 -0.17
CA ARG A 123 -11.20 -36.41 -1.55
C ARG A 123 -11.30 -35.18 -2.46
N LEU A 124 -10.30 -34.93 -3.33
CA LEU A 124 -10.44 -33.90 -4.37
C LEU A 124 -11.54 -34.30 -5.36
N ASP A 125 -12.37 -33.35 -5.78
CA ASP A 125 -13.29 -33.52 -6.90
C ASP A 125 -12.81 -32.73 -8.12
N ARG A 126 -12.48 -31.44 -7.93
CA ARG A 126 -11.82 -30.61 -8.94
C ARG A 126 -11.17 -29.37 -8.32
N PHE A 127 -9.90 -29.13 -8.65
CA PHE A 127 -9.26 -27.82 -8.52
C PHE A 127 -9.44 -27.01 -9.82
N GLN A 128 -9.45 -25.67 -9.71
CA GLN A 128 -9.35 -24.77 -10.86
C GLN A 128 -8.85 -23.38 -10.43
N VAL A 129 -7.99 -22.77 -11.26
CA VAL A 129 -7.68 -21.34 -11.21
C VAL A 129 -8.75 -20.57 -12.01
N VAL A 130 -9.30 -19.50 -11.43
CA VAL A 130 -10.31 -18.65 -12.09
C VAL A 130 -9.66 -17.34 -12.54
N ASN A 131 -9.35 -17.20 -13.82
CA ASN A 131 -8.63 -16.04 -14.36
C ASN A 131 -9.55 -14.89 -14.81
N THR A 132 -9.00 -13.67 -14.84
CA THR A 132 -9.64 -12.48 -15.43
C THR A 132 -9.72 -12.64 -16.95
N ALA A 133 -10.91 -12.45 -17.53
CA ALA A 133 -11.15 -12.60 -18.96
C ALA A 133 -10.12 -11.84 -19.81
N GLY A 134 -9.50 -12.53 -20.77
CA GLY A 134 -8.45 -11.98 -21.64
C GLY A 134 -7.02 -12.06 -21.10
N THR A 135 -6.80 -12.56 -19.88
CA THR A 135 -5.49 -12.51 -19.22
C THR A 135 -5.18 -13.81 -18.45
N LEU A 136 -3.94 -13.95 -17.97
CA LEU A 136 -3.53 -15.01 -17.05
C LEU A 136 -3.62 -14.58 -15.57
N ALA A 137 -4.31 -13.46 -15.26
CA ALA A 137 -4.42 -12.94 -13.90
C ALA A 137 -5.43 -13.74 -13.05
N PRO A 138 -5.02 -14.45 -11.98
CA PRO A 138 -5.94 -15.18 -11.13
C PRO A 138 -6.83 -14.24 -10.30
N THR A 139 -8.11 -14.58 -10.19
CA THR A 139 -9.14 -13.84 -9.41
C THR A 139 -9.68 -14.65 -8.23
N ASP A 140 -9.69 -15.98 -8.35
CA ASP A 140 -9.99 -16.92 -7.28
C ASP A 140 -9.28 -18.27 -7.56
N TYR A 141 -9.05 -19.03 -6.50
CA TYR A 141 -8.50 -20.39 -6.54
C TYR A 141 -9.51 -21.31 -5.87
N VAL A 142 -10.17 -22.18 -6.64
CA VAL A 142 -11.35 -22.92 -6.17
C VAL A 142 -11.05 -24.42 -6.08
N THR A 143 -11.20 -24.98 -4.88
CA THR A 143 -11.16 -26.43 -4.66
C THR A 143 -12.57 -26.95 -4.35
N ASN A 144 -13.05 -27.83 -5.21
CA ASN A 144 -14.23 -28.66 -4.97
C ASN A 144 -13.73 -30.02 -4.44
N PHE A 145 -14.31 -30.47 -3.34
CA PHE A 145 -13.90 -31.69 -2.65
C PHE A 145 -15.10 -32.38 -2.00
N VAL A 146 -14.95 -33.64 -1.61
CA VAL A 146 -15.98 -34.41 -0.91
C VAL A 146 -15.47 -34.82 0.46
N ILE A 147 -16.25 -34.53 1.49
CA ILE A 147 -16.05 -35.06 2.84
C ILE A 147 -16.79 -36.40 2.95
N ILE A 148 -16.11 -37.42 3.48
CA ILE A 148 -16.59 -38.79 3.62
C ILE A 148 -16.56 -39.15 5.11
N ASP A 149 -17.74 -39.14 5.73
CA ASP A 149 -17.99 -39.40 7.15
C ASP A 149 -18.85 -40.67 7.30
N GLY A 150 -18.18 -41.83 7.30
CA GLY A 150 -18.84 -43.13 7.25
C GLY A 150 -19.65 -43.28 5.96
N ALA A 151 -20.97 -43.43 6.08
CA ALA A 151 -21.89 -43.50 4.94
C ALA A 151 -22.33 -42.13 4.38
N LYS A 152 -21.87 -41.01 4.96
CA LYS A 152 -22.24 -39.65 4.52
C LYS A 152 -21.15 -39.06 3.63
N ASN A 153 -21.45 -38.93 2.34
CA ASN A 153 -20.66 -38.14 1.40
C ASN A 153 -21.30 -36.75 1.28
N GLN A 154 -20.57 -35.70 1.66
CA GLN A 154 -21.02 -34.31 1.56
C GLN A 154 -20.10 -33.52 0.61
N PRO A 155 -20.63 -32.92 -0.48
CA PRO A 155 -19.84 -32.05 -1.32
C PRO A 155 -19.49 -30.75 -0.57
N ALA A 156 -18.28 -30.28 -0.81
CA ALA A 156 -17.70 -29.11 -0.17
C ALA A 156 -16.94 -28.28 -1.22
N GLN A 157 -16.91 -26.97 -1.00
CA GLN A 157 -16.15 -26.03 -1.82
C GLN A 157 -15.45 -25.05 -0.90
N VAL A 158 -14.18 -24.79 -1.18
CA VAL A 158 -13.38 -23.74 -0.55
C VAL A 158 -12.75 -22.90 -1.66
N SER A 159 -12.65 -21.59 -1.42
CA SER A 159 -11.90 -20.69 -2.28
C SER A 159 -11.34 -19.51 -1.49
N MET A 160 -10.65 -18.58 -2.16
CA MET A 160 -10.05 -17.45 -1.46
C MET A 160 -11.12 -16.60 -0.77
N ASN A 161 -10.89 -16.31 0.51
CA ASN A 161 -11.82 -15.65 1.43
C ASN A 161 -13.17 -16.39 1.64
N LYS A 162 -13.32 -17.65 1.18
CA LYS A 162 -14.54 -18.48 1.34
C LYS A 162 -14.20 -19.79 2.09
N VAL A 163 -14.26 -19.73 3.41
CA VAL A 163 -13.93 -20.84 4.34
C VAL A 163 -15.03 -21.89 4.37
N TYR A 164 -14.68 -23.17 4.19
CA TYR A 164 -15.59 -24.29 4.49
C TYR A 164 -15.40 -24.76 5.93
N THR A 165 -16.45 -25.26 6.61
CA THR A 165 -16.34 -25.72 8.02
C THR A 165 -17.18 -26.97 8.27
N TYR A 166 -16.57 -27.98 8.90
CA TYR A 166 -17.17 -29.29 9.15
C TYR A 166 -16.66 -29.88 10.48
N ARG A 167 -17.57 -30.29 11.37
CA ARG A 167 -17.27 -30.81 12.72
C ARG A 167 -16.25 -29.97 13.53
N GLY A 168 -16.26 -28.65 13.34
CA GLY A 168 -15.31 -27.71 13.99
C GLY A 168 -14.01 -27.48 13.21
N VAL A 169 -13.63 -28.36 12.29
CA VAL A 169 -12.48 -28.19 11.39
C VAL A 169 -12.85 -27.21 10.27
N ARG A 170 -11.98 -26.25 10.01
CA ARG A 170 -12.13 -25.18 9.02
C ARG A 170 -11.10 -25.38 7.91
N PHE A 171 -11.54 -25.29 6.65
CA PHE A 171 -10.74 -25.53 5.45
C PHE A 171 -10.54 -24.22 4.68
N TYR A 172 -9.29 -23.98 4.28
CA TYR A 172 -8.83 -22.79 3.56
C TYR A 172 -8.00 -23.21 2.35
N GLN A 173 -8.11 -22.49 1.24
CA GLN A 173 -7.21 -22.68 0.10
C GLN A 173 -5.80 -22.18 0.49
N ALA A 174 -4.77 -23.03 0.42
CA ALA A 174 -3.40 -22.64 0.73
C ALA A 174 -2.53 -22.52 -0.53
N SER A 175 -2.39 -23.60 -1.29
CA SER A 175 -1.63 -23.65 -2.54
C SER A 175 -2.16 -24.76 -3.46
N TYR A 176 -1.51 -25.03 -4.58
CA TYR A 176 -1.90 -26.07 -5.55
C TYR A 176 -0.65 -26.63 -6.25
N ASP A 177 -0.78 -27.83 -6.82
CA ASP A 177 0.29 -28.44 -7.62
C ASP A 177 0.48 -27.69 -8.93
N THR A 178 1.71 -27.59 -9.43
CA THR A 178 2.05 -26.85 -10.66
C THR A 178 1.45 -27.44 -11.95
N ASP A 179 0.86 -28.63 -11.89
CA ASP A 179 0.09 -29.25 -12.98
C ASP A 179 -1.43 -29.07 -12.86
N GLU A 180 -1.90 -28.30 -11.86
CA GLU A 180 -3.30 -28.06 -11.48
C GLU A 180 -4.11 -29.33 -11.11
N ARG A 181 -3.47 -30.49 -10.93
CA ARG A 181 -4.15 -31.78 -10.64
C ARG A 181 -4.32 -32.09 -9.14
N GLY A 182 -3.79 -31.23 -8.28
CA GLY A 182 -3.97 -31.33 -6.83
C GLY A 182 -3.90 -29.97 -6.15
N SER A 183 -4.39 -29.95 -4.92
CA SER A 183 -4.64 -28.75 -4.12
C SER A 183 -4.24 -28.97 -2.67
N TYR A 184 -3.62 -27.98 -2.06
CA TYR A 184 -3.29 -27.98 -0.64
C TYR A 184 -4.30 -27.11 0.10
N LEU A 185 -5.02 -27.73 1.03
CA LEU A 185 -5.93 -27.05 1.93
C LEU A 185 -5.28 -26.88 3.31
N SER A 186 -5.21 -25.65 3.80
CA SER A 186 -4.90 -25.40 5.21
C SER A 186 -6.10 -25.80 6.06
N VAL A 187 -5.86 -26.56 7.11
CA VAL A 187 -6.85 -26.99 8.10
C VAL A 187 -6.55 -26.37 9.46
N ASN A 188 -7.57 -25.83 10.12
CA ASN A 188 -7.49 -25.38 11.51
C ASN A 188 -8.76 -25.77 12.27
N SER A 189 -8.62 -26.15 13.55
CA SER A 189 -9.72 -26.22 14.50
C SER A 189 -9.33 -25.46 15.76
N ASP A 190 -10.09 -24.41 16.10
CA ASP A 190 -10.01 -23.70 17.38
C ASP A 190 -11.44 -23.44 17.91
N PRO A 191 -12.00 -24.37 18.71
CA PRO A 191 -13.36 -24.27 19.20
C PRO A 191 -13.51 -23.39 20.46
N TRP A 192 -12.41 -23.06 21.16
CA TRP A 192 -12.47 -22.42 22.48
C TRP A 192 -11.75 -21.06 22.55
N GLY A 193 -10.55 -20.95 21.98
CA GLY A 193 -9.77 -19.72 22.01
C GLY A 193 -10.31 -18.67 21.05
N LEU A 194 -10.72 -19.08 19.84
CA LEU A 194 -11.29 -18.19 18.84
C LEU A 194 -12.55 -17.44 19.34
N PRO A 195 -13.60 -18.09 19.90
CA PRO A 195 -14.75 -17.38 20.45
C PRO A 195 -14.40 -16.44 21.61
N VAL A 196 -13.53 -16.87 22.54
CA VAL A 196 -13.13 -16.07 23.70
C VAL A 196 -12.34 -14.84 23.27
N THR A 197 -11.38 -15.00 22.35
CA THR A 197 -10.62 -13.89 21.75
C THR A 197 -11.55 -12.90 21.06
N TYR A 198 -12.54 -13.38 20.30
CA TYR A 198 -13.50 -12.52 19.59
C TYR A 198 -14.43 -11.75 20.55
N ILE A 199 -14.84 -12.35 21.68
CA ILE A 199 -15.54 -11.63 22.77
C ILE A 199 -14.62 -10.55 23.35
N GLY A 200 -13.35 -10.86 23.57
CA GLY A 200 -12.34 -9.90 24.03
C GLY A 200 -12.16 -8.73 23.06
N TYR A 201 -12.07 -8.99 21.75
CA TYR A 201 -12.01 -7.95 20.73
C TYR A 201 -13.31 -7.12 20.63
N ALA A 202 -14.49 -7.73 20.79
CA ALA A 202 -15.75 -6.98 20.84
C ALA A 202 -15.79 -6.02 22.03
N LEU A 203 -15.32 -6.45 23.21
CA LEU A 203 -15.16 -5.58 24.39
C LEU A 203 -14.14 -4.45 24.13
N LEU A 204 -13.05 -4.71 23.39
CA LEU A 204 -12.07 -3.70 22.97
C LEU A 204 -12.72 -2.67 22.03
N PHE A 205 -13.46 -3.13 21.01
CA PHE A 205 -14.19 -2.30 20.05
C PHE A 205 -15.17 -1.35 20.77
N PHE A 206 -16.05 -1.88 21.62
CA PHE A 206 -17.04 -1.07 22.32
C PHE A 206 -16.41 -0.12 23.35
N SER A 207 -15.38 -0.53 24.08
CA SER A 207 -14.73 0.32 25.09
C SER A 207 -13.91 1.47 24.48
N LEU A 208 -13.24 1.26 23.34
CA LEU A 208 -12.55 2.33 22.60
C LEU A 208 -13.54 3.36 22.03
N LEU A 209 -14.66 2.93 21.45
CA LEU A 209 -15.71 3.84 20.99
C LEU A 209 -16.36 4.60 22.16
N TRP A 210 -16.64 3.91 23.28
CA TRP A 210 -17.20 4.52 24.48
C TRP A 210 -16.28 5.63 25.03
N LEU A 211 -14.95 5.45 24.98
CA LEU A 211 -13.97 6.44 25.46
C LEU A 211 -14.03 7.77 24.68
N LEU A 212 -14.42 7.74 23.40
CA LEU A 212 -14.67 8.95 22.59
C LEU A 212 -16.07 9.55 22.84
N LEU A 213 -17.06 8.72 23.19
CA LEU A 213 -18.46 9.10 23.39
C LEU A 213 -18.80 9.54 24.82
N GLU A 214 -18.05 9.14 25.85
CA GLU A 214 -18.41 9.42 27.25
C GLU A 214 -18.33 10.93 27.58
N PRO A 215 -19.42 11.59 28.03
CA PRO A 215 -19.45 13.03 28.32
C PRO A 215 -18.40 13.53 29.32
N LYS A 216 -17.91 12.65 30.21
CA LYS A 216 -16.94 12.99 31.27
C LYS A 216 -15.48 12.73 30.88
N ALA A 217 -15.23 12.03 29.76
CA ALA A 217 -13.89 11.63 29.32
C ALA A 217 -12.98 12.81 28.92
N THR A 218 -11.67 12.61 29.02
CA THR A 218 -10.64 13.62 28.77
C THR A 218 -10.77 14.24 27.37
N PHE A 219 -11.05 13.42 26.35
CA PHE A 219 -11.25 13.86 24.96
C PHE A 219 -12.35 14.92 24.82
N ARG A 220 -13.54 14.69 25.41
CA ARG A 220 -14.66 15.66 25.39
C ARG A 220 -14.41 16.91 26.25
N ARG A 221 -13.45 16.90 27.17
CA ARG A 221 -12.97 18.11 27.87
C ARG A 221 -12.01 18.93 27.01
N LEU A 222 -11.05 18.28 26.36
CA LEU A 222 -10.10 18.93 25.43
C LEU A 222 -10.83 19.66 24.30
N LEU A 223 -11.88 19.04 23.73
CA LEU A 223 -12.78 19.61 22.72
C LEU A 223 -13.53 20.89 23.13
N LYS A 224 -13.62 21.22 24.44
CA LYS A 224 -14.36 22.37 24.96
C LYS A 224 -13.46 23.55 25.39
N SER A 225 -12.15 23.47 25.15
CA SER A 225 -11.20 24.52 25.57
C SER A 225 -11.50 25.88 24.89
N PRO A 226 -11.44 27.01 25.62
CA PRO A 226 -11.90 28.31 25.11
C PRO A 226 -10.99 28.92 24.03
N LEU A 227 -9.73 28.48 23.96
CA LEU A 227 -8.72 28.92 22.99
C LEU A 227 -9.14 28.64 21.53
N LEU A 228 -10.02 27.66 21.31
CA LEU A 228 -10.42 27.17 19.98
C LEU A 228 -11.35 28.12 19.21
N ARG A 229 -11.97 29.13 19.85
CA ARG A 229 -13.22 29.75 19.35
C ARG A 229 -13.10 31.02 18.47
N LYS A 230 -11.91 31.56 18.20
CA LYS A 230 -11.76 32.91 17.57
C LYS A 230 -11.39 32.92 16.07
N GLY A 231 -12.35 32.70 15.15
CA GLY A 231 -12.12 33.00 13.72
C GLY A 231 -13.22 32.70 12.67
N ALA A 232 -13.79 33.76 12.09
CA ALA A 232 -14.58 33.87 10.85
C ALA A 232 -14.54 35.37 10.42
N LEU A 233 -14.94 35.91 9.26
CA LEU A 233 -15.45 35.49 7.92
C LEU A 233 -14.53 36.25 6.88
N MET A 234 -14.64 36.26 5.54
CA MET A 234 -15.10 35.37 4.43
C MET A 234 -14.52 35.97 3.09
N PHE A 235 -14.69 35.27 1.95
CA PHE A 235 -14.69 35.80 0.55
C PHE A 235 -13.37 36.44 -0.01
N VAL A 236 -13.04 36.41 -1.32
CA VAL A 236 -13.46 35.58 -2.48
C VAL A 236 -12.42 35.72 -3.64
N LEU A 237 -12.27 34.71 -4.52
CA LEU A 237 -11.63 34.70 -5.88
C LEU A 237 -10.18 35.26 -6.05
N VAL A 238 -9.46 35.05 -7.17
CA VAL A 238 -9.10 33.81 -7.91
C VAL A 238 -7.86 34.11 -8.78
N ALA A 239 -7.00 33.12 -9.06
CA ALA A 239 -6.21 32.95 -10.31
C ALA A 239 -5.08 31.92 -10.09
N PHE A 240 -4.79 31.11 -11.11
CA PHE A 240 -3.55 30.34 -11.24
C PHE A 240 -3.08 30.47 -12.69
N SER A 241 -1.84 30.91 -12.91
CA SER A 241 -1.30 31.17 -14.25
C SER A 241 -0.54 29.96 -14.78
N SER A 242 -0.92 29.48 -15.96
CA SER A 242 -0.25 28.39 -16.67
C SER A 242 1.16 28.79 -17.10
N PHE A 243 2.12 27.87 -16.99
CA PHE A 243 3.39 27.94 -17.72
C PHE A 243 3.33 27.00 -18.92
N LEU A 244 3.48 27.56 -20.12
CA LEU A 244 3.71 26.79 -21.34
C LEU A 244 5.23 26.60 -21.52
N PRO A 245 5.73 25.36 -21.70
CA PRO A 245 7.04 25.15 -22.27
C PRO A 245 7.03 25.59 -23.74
N ALA A 246 8.10 26.25 -24.19
CA ALA A 246 8.36 26.36 -25.63
C ALA A 246 8.82 24.98 -26.15
N ALA A 247 8.36 24.60 -27.35
CA ALA A 247 8.79 23.36 -27.99
C ALA A 247 10.12 23.57 -28.74
N SER A 248 11.06 22.66 -28.54
CA SER A 248 12.15 22.38 -29.48
C SER A 248 11.62 21.58 -30.68
N GLN A 249 12.41 21.53 -31.76
CA GLN A 249 12.03 20.86 -33.00
C GLN A 249 12.55 19.42 -32.99
N ALA A 250 11.65 18.46 -32.75
CA ALA A 250 11.98 17.04 -32.62
C ALA A 250 12.22 16.32 -33.97
N ALA A 251 12.74 15.10 -33.90
CA ALA A 251 12.98 14.18 -35.02
C ALA A 251 11.69 13.72 -35.73
N THR A 252 11.81 12.82 -36.72
CA THR A 252 10.67 12.26 -37.48
C THR A 252 9.64 11.61 -36.54
N THR A 253 8.40 12.11 -36.57
CA THR A 253 7.31 11.66 -35.70
C THR A 253 6.03 11.37 -36.46
N VAL A 254 5.28 10.38 -36.00
CA VAL A 254 3.88 10.16 -36.40
C VAL A 254 3.02 11.37 -36.03
N ASP A 255 2.07 11.71 -36.90
CA ASP A 255 1.05 12.73 -36.66
C ASP A 255 0.33 12.51 -35.31
N ARG A 256 0.02 13.61 -34.63
CA ARG A 256 -0.55 13.61 -33.29
C ARG A 256 -1.98 13.07 -33.22
N ALA A 257 -2.80 13.28 -34.26
CA ALA A 257 -4.16 12.72 -34.28
C ALA A 257 -4.13 11.19 -34.53
N THR A 258 -3.23 10.75 -35.40
CA THR A 258 -2.97 9.33 -35.70
C THR A 258 -2.39 8.60 -34.49
N ALA A 259 -1.47 9.25 -33.75
CA ALA A 259 -0.95 8.72 -32.49
C ALA A 259 -2.01 8.67 -31.38
N ASP A 260 -2.90 9.67 -31.26
CA ASP A 260 -4.05 9.61 -30.33
C ASP A 260 -5.00 8.46 -30.69
N LYS A 261 -5.26 8.20 -31.99
CA LYS A 261 -6.03 7.00 -32.41
C LYS A 261 -5.33 5.70 -32.02
N PHE A 262 -4.02 5.57 -32.24
CA PHE A 262 -3.28 4.37 -31.82
C PHE A 262 -3.33 4.19 -30.30
N GLY A 263 -3.24 5.28 -29.52
CA GLY A 263 -3.39 5.27 -28.06
C GLY A 263 -4.78 4.88 -27.53
N ARG A 264 -5.82 4.89 -28.39
CA ARG A 264 -7.19 4.41 -28.08
C ARG A 264 -7.39 2.92 -28.33
N LEU A 265 -6.46 2.24 -29.02
CA LEU A 265 -6.47 0.78 -29.11
C LEU A 265 -6.25 0.17 -27.73
N PHE A 266 -6.67 -1.08 -27.56
CA PHE A 266 -6.47 -1.85 -26.34
C PHE A 266 -5.23 -2.74 -26.43
N ILE A 267 -4.63 -3.04 -25.27
CA ILE A 267 -3.46 -3.92 -25.12
C ILE A 267 -3.54 -4.68 -23.78
N ASN A 268 -3.05 -5.92 -23.74
CA ASN A 268 -2.87 -6.66 -22.49
C ASN A 268 -1.51 -6.31 -21.85
N TYR A 269 -1.50 -5.27 -21.00
CA TYR A 269 -0.30 -4.77 -20.33
C TYR A 269 -0.38 -5.03 -18.82
N ASN A 270 0.71 -5.52 -18.21
CA ASN A 270 0.77 -5.92 -16.80
C ASN A 270 -0.39 -6.83 -16.34
N ASN A 271 -0.78 -7.79 -17.20
CA ASN A 271 -1.92 -8.70 -17.03
C ASN A 271 -3.28 -7.99 -16.80
N ARG A 272 -3.50 -6.83 -17.43
CA ARG A 272 -4.79 -6.14 -17.51
C ARG A 272 -5.00 -5.60 -18.94
N ILE A 273 -6.24 -5.65 -19.43
CA ILE A 273 -6.60 -4.96 -20.68
C ILE A 273 -6.76 -3.47 -20.40
N CYS A 274 -5.92 -2.64 -21.03
CA CYS A 274 -5.93 -1.19 -20.87
C CYS A 274 -5.78 -0.48 -22.23
N PRO A 275 -5.98 0.86 -22.31
CA PRO A 275 -5.62 1.63 -23.49
C PRO A 275 -4.10 1.59 -23.74
N VAL A 276 -3.69 1.57 -25.00
CA VAL A 276 -2.27 1.66 -25.43
C VAL A 276 -1.60 2.94 -24.90
N GLN A 277 -2.36 4.01 -24.65
CA GLN A 277 -1.87 5.21 -23.97
C GLN A 277 -1.22 4.92 -22.60
N THR A 278 -1.70 3.94 -21.83
CA THR A 278 -1.10 3.57 -20.52
C THR A 278 0.29 2.99 -20.72
N PHE A 279 0.41 2.01 -21.63
CA PHE A 279 1.70 1.43 -22.01
C PHE A 279 2.65 2.49 -22.57
N ALA A 280 2.17 3.39 -23.43
CA ALA A 280 2.95 4.50 -23.97
C ALA A 280 3.48 5.44 -22.86
N CYS A 281 2.62 5.83 -21.91
CA CYS A 281 3.00 6.68 -20.78
C CYS A 281 4.12 6.05 -19.94
N ASP A 282 4.02 4.76 -19.63
CA ASP A 282 4.99 4.09 -18.78
C ASP A 282 6.25 3.64 -19.55
N TYR A 283 6.17 3.37 -20.87
CA TYR A 283 7.32 3.20 -21.76
C TYR A 283 8.22 4.43 -21.76
N VAL A 284 7.68 5.61 -22.10
CA VAL A 284 8.45 6.87 -22.13
C VAL A 284 8.97 7.24 -20.74
N LYS A 285 8.17 7.00 -19.69
CA LYS A 285 8.61 7.19 -18.30
C LYS A 285 9.75 6.23 -17.90
N LYS A 286 9.78 4.98 -18.38
CA LYS A 286 10.85 4.01 -18.11
C LYS A 286 12.15 4.37 -18.85
N LEU A 287 12.06 4.89 -20.08
CA LEU A 287 13.23 5.33 -20.85
C LEU A 287 13.79 6.67 -20.37
N TYR A 288 12.98 7.73 -20.41
CA TYR A 288 13.39 9.12 -20.23
C TYR A 288 13.19 9.65 -18.79
N GLY A 289 12.34 9.01 -18.00
CA GLY A 289 12.00 9.43 -16.63
C GLY A 289 10.90 10.49 -16.53
N LYS A 290 10.27 10.89 -17.65
CA LYS A 290 9.07 11.75 -17.72
C LYS A 290 8.05 11.09 -18.67
N ARG A 291 6.76 11.45 -18.56
CA ARG A 291 5.70 10.96 -19.47
C ARG A 291 5.68 11.63 -20.86
N THR A 292 6.49 12.66 -21.09
CA THR A 292 6.61 13.39 -22.37
C THR A 292 8.09 13.65 -22.69
N TYR A 293 8.38 13.78 -23.99
CA TYR A 293 9.73 14.02 -24.53
C TYR A 293 9.67 15.19 -25.52
N GLU A 294 10.48 16.23 -25.35
CA GLU A 294 10.59 17.40 -26.26
C GLU A 294 9.25 18.08 -26.66
N GLY A 295 8.17 17.88 -25.88
CA GLY A 295 6.82 18.38 -26.19
C GLY A 295 5.91 17.40 -26.94
N LEU A 296 6.45 16.28 -27.42
CA LEU A 296 5.71 15.15 -27.98
C LEU A 296 4.89 14.44 -26.91
N THR A 297 3.75 13.88 -27.32
CA THR A 297 2.93 13.01 -26.46
C THR A 297 3.55 11.61 -26.37
N PRO A 298 3.33 10.84 -25.29
CA PRO A 298 3.90 9.51 -25.15
C PRO A 298 3.48 8.55 -26.27
N GLU A 299 2.28 8.71 -26.82
CA GLU A 299 1.77 7.94 -27.96
C GLU A 299 2.53 8.25 -29.25
N GLN A 300 2.92 9.51 -29.48
CA GLN A 300 3.78 9.88 -30.62
C GLN A 300 5.17 9.26 -30.47
N VAL A 301 5.74 9.26 -29.27
CA VAL A 301 7.03 8.61 -29.00
C VAL A 301 6.92 7.09 -29.23
N LEU A 302 5.91 6.43 -28.65
CA LEU A 302 5.72 4.97 -28.81
C LEU A 302 5.51 4.59 -30.28
N THR A 303 4.62 5.27 -31.00
CA THR A 303 4.36 4.97 -32.42
C THR A 303 5.58 5.26 -33.28
N SER A 304 6.34 6.32 -33.01
CA SER A 304 7.56 6.63 -33.77
C SER A 304 8.70 5.63 -33.48
N TRP A 305 8.76 5.05 -32.27
CA TRP A 305 9.62 3.89 -31.98
C TRP A 305 9.24 2.63 -32.76
N ILE A 306 7.95 2.40 -33.03
CA ILE A 306 7.45 1.27 -33.82
C ILE A 306 7.71 1.47 -35.32
N PHE A 307 7.37 2.65 -35.86
CA PHE A 307 7.38 2.90 -37.31
C PHE A 307 8.68 3.54 -37.84
N PHE A 308 9.47 4.22 -37.00
CA PHE A 308 10.78 4.81 -37.36
C PHE A 308 11.95 4.25 -36.51
N PRO A 309 12.11 2.92 -36.35
CA PRO A 309 13.06 2.31 -35.41
C PRO A 309 14.54 2.48 -35.82
N ARG A 310 14.84 3.10 -36.96
CA ARG A 310 16.22 3.45 -37.36
C ARG A 310 16.63 4.79 -36.75
N GLU A 311 15.81 5.83 -36.91
CA GLU A 311 16.06 7.13 -36.28
C GLU A 311 15.99 7.04 -34.75
N TRP A 312 14.93 6.43 -34.20
CA TRP A 312 14.70 6.45 -32.75
C TRP A 312 15.69 5.62 -31.92
N ARG A 313 16.43 4.68 -32.53
CA ARG A 313 17.56 4.01 -31.84
C ARG A 313 18.79 4.91 -31.63
N ASN A 314 18.92 5.96 -32.44
CA ASN A 314 19.99 6.94 -32.35
C ASN A 314 19.59 8.17 -31.50
N GLU A 315 18.30 8.32 -31.18
CA GLU A 315 17.77 9.40 -30.36
C GLU A 315 18.24 9.28 -28.89
N HIS A 316 18.72 10.38 -28.31
CA HIS A 316 19.29 10.42 -26.94
C HIS A 316 18.20 10.44 -25.85
N ILE A 317 17.32 9.44 -25.85
CA ILE A 317 16.16 9.33 -24.94
C ILE A 317 16.41 8.42 -23.72
N ILE A 318 17.44 7.56 -23.74
CA ILE A 318 17.69 6.56 -22.70
C ILE A 318 18.41 7.21 -21.51
N ARG A 319 17.69 7.46 -20.41
CA ARG A 319 18.25 8.10 -19.23
C ARG A 319 19.15 7.14 -18.43
N VAL A 320 20.39 7.53 -18.20
CA VAL A 320 21.36 6.82 -17.35
C VAL A 320 21.37 7.45 -15.94
N LYS A 321 20.92 6.71 -14.92
CA LYS A 321 20.81 7.24 -13.54
C LYS A 321 22.09 7.09 -12.72
N SER A 322 22.71 5.92 -12.79
CA SER A 322 23.93 5.57 -12.03
C SER A 322 25.10 6.46 -12.44
N SER A 323 25.89 6.90 -11.47
CA SER A 323 27.20 7.54 -11.67
C SER A 323 28.22 6.51 -12.17
N GLU A 324 28.19 5.34 -11.54
CA GLU A 324 29.13 4.23 -11.67
C GLU A 324 29.13 3.67 -13.10
N LEU A 325 27.94 3.43 -13.66
CA LEU A 325 27.77 2.97 -15.04
C LEU A 325 28.21 4.04 -16.06
N ARG A 326 28.00 5.32 -15.76
CA ARG A 326 28.44 6.43 -16.62
C ARG A 326 29.95 6.60 -16.63
N GLU A 327 30.59 6.53 -15.46
CA GLU A 327 32.03 6.63 -15.32
C GLU A 327 32.74 5.41 -15.94
N HIS A 328 32.23 4.20 -15.71
CA HIS A 328 32.82 2.95 -16.20
C HIS A 328 32.75 2.80 -17.73
N PHE A 329 31.62 3.15 -18.36
CA PHE A 329 31.44 3.02 -19.81
C PHE A 329 31.65 4.34 -20.59
N GLY A 330 31.85 5.46 -19.91
CA GLY A 330 31.93 6.79 -20.55
C GLY A 330 30.61 7.22 -21.20
N LEU A 331 29.53 7.24 -20.41
CA LEU A 331 28.17 7.60 -20.86
C LEU A 331 27.64 8.88 -20.21
N SER A 332 26.73 9.55 -20.92
CA SER A 332 26.05 10.79 -20.53
C SER A 332 24.83 10.53 -19.61
N ASP A 333 24.18 11.59 -19.10
CA ASP A 333 22.87 11.47 -18.41
C ASP A 333 21.76 10.90 -19.32
N TYR A 334 21.86 11.12 -20.64
CA TYR A 334 20.94 10.61 -21.65
C TYR A 334 21.71 10.11 -22.88
N GLU A 335 21.40 8.90 -23.30
CA GLU A 335 22.12 8.17 -24.35
C GLU A 335 21.16 7.60 -25.40
N SER A 336 21.72 7.23 -26.54
CA SER A 336 21.02 6.45 -27.56
C SER A 336 20.97 4.96 -27.19
N VAL A 337 20.10 4.17 -27.83
CA VAL A 337 20.18 2.70 -27.69
C VAL A 337 21.45 2.17 -28.38
N HIS A 338 21.89 2.82 -29.46
CA HIS A 338 23.14 2.49 -30.15
C HIS A 338 24.37 2.61 -29.23
N SER A 339 24.39 3.54 -28.27
CA SER A 339 25.53 3.77 -27.35
C SER A 339 25.94 2.56 -26.51
N PHE A 340 25.02 1.59 -26.34
CA PHE A 340 25.22 0.35 -25.58
C PHE A 340 25.71 -0.84 -26.43
N PHE A 341 25.88 -0.65 -27.75
CA PHE A 341 26.43 -1.65 -28.66
C PHE A 341 27.75 -1.12 -29.23
N ARG A 342 28.86 -1.75 -28.89
CA ARG A 342 30.22 -1.33 -29.30
C ARG A 342 30.93 -2.51 -29.96
N ASP A 343 31.47 -2.28 -31.16
CA ASP A 343 32.18 -3.29 -31.97
C ASP A 343 31.37 -4.60 -32.18
N GLY A 344 30.04 -4.46 -32.29
CA GLY A 344 29.09 -5.58 -32.42
C GLY A 344 28.67 -6.24 -31.10
N ASN A 345 29.31 -5.91 -29.97
CA ASN A 345 29.05 -6.51 -28.67
C ASN A 345 28.11 -5.63 -27.82
N TYR A 346 27.26 -6.28 -27.01
CA TYR A 346 26.35 -5.61 -26.08
C TYR A 346 27.04 -5.43 -24.71
N ILE A 347 27.34 -4.17 -24.35
CA ILE A 347 28.30 -3.89 -23.26
C ILE A 347 27.82 -4.21 -21.84
N LEU A 348 26.50 -4.35 -21.66
CA LEU A 348 25.90 -4.65 -20.34
C LEU A 348 25.66 -6.14 -20.09
N GLY A 349 25.69 -6.97 -21.14
CA GLY A 349 25.31 -8.39 -21.08
C GLY A 349 26.06 -9.20 -20.01
N PRO A 350 27.41 -9.14 -19.94
CA PRO A 350 28.18 -9.85 -18.92
C PRO A 350 27.78 -9.44 -17.50
N TYR A 351 27.77 -8.15 -17.20
CA TYR A 351 27.41 -7.61 -15.89
C TYR A 351 25.95 -7.92 -15.49
N ALA A 352 25.01 -7.99 -16.44
CA ALA A 352 23.63 -8.41 -16.16
C ALA A 352 23.54 -9.92 -15.86
N HIS A 353 24.37 -10.74 -16.51
CA HIS A 353 24.47 -12.18 -16.24
C HIS A 353 25.15 -12.47 -14.89
N GLU A 354 26.29 -11.83 -14.61
CA GLU A 354 27.03 -11.96 -13.34
C GLU A 354 26.20 -11.46 -12.14
N TYR A 355 25.34 -10.45 -12.34
CA TYR A 355 24.33 -10.05 -11.34
C TYR A 355 23.32 -11.17 -11.05
N ALA A 356 22.84 -11.85 -12.08
CA ALA A 356 21.91 -12.98 -11.94
C ALA A 356 22.55 -14.23 -11.31
N GLU A 357 23.87 -14.40 -11.45
CA GLU A 357 24.64 -15.43 -10.74
C GLU A 357 24.98 -15.08 -9.28
N GLY A 358 24.71 -13.84 -8.85
CA GLY A 358 24.77 -13.43 -7.43
C GLY A 358 25.71 -12.29 -7.09
N GLN A 359 26.36 -11.63 -8.07
CA GLN A 359 27.08 -10.38 -7.79
C GLN A 359 26.09 -9.27 -7.42
N THR A 360 26.39 -8.49 -6.39
CA THR A 360 25.43 -7.51 -5.82
C THR A 360 26.00 -6.10 -5.60
N ASP A 361 27.16 -5.79 -6.19
CA ASP A 361 27.72 -4.44 -6.19
C ASP A 361 26.88 -3.46 -7.03
N ALA A 362 27.18 -2.17 -6.87
CA ALA A 362 26.44 -1.08 -7.49
C ALA A 362 26.54 -1.07 -9.03
N LEU A 363 27.65 -1.53 -9.63
CA LEU A 363 27.83 -1.53 -11.07
C LEU A 363 27.03 -2.66 -11.71
N HIS A 364 27.16 -3.90 -11.20
CA HIS A 364 26.38 -5.05 -11.68
C HIS A 364 24.88 -4.78 -11.57
N LYS A 365 24.43 -4.26 -10.42
CA LYS A 365 23.02 -3.86 -10.23
C LYS A 365 22.58 -2.78 -11.22
N ALA A 366 23.38 -1.74 -11.43
CA ALA A 366 23.06 -0.68 -12.38
C ALA A 366 23.01 -1.20 -13.84
N CYS A 367 23.86 -2.18 -14.19
CA CYS A 367 23.86 -2.82 -15.50
C CYS A 367 22.59 -3.66 -15.70
N ALA A 368 22.20 -4.48 -14.72
CA ALA A 368 20.95 -5.25 -14.76
C ALA A 368 19.70 -4.34 -14.82
N GLU A 369 19.65 -3.26 -14.03
CA GLU A 369 18.56 -2.25 -14.10
C GLU A 369 18.50 -1.52 -15.46
N MET A 370 19.62 -1.40 -16.17
CA MET A 370 19.69 -0.77 -17.50
C MET A 370 19.39 -1.76 -18.63
N ASP A 371 19.87 -3.01 -18.55
CA ASP A 371 19.52 -4.08 -19.48
C ASP A 371 18.01 -4.33 -19.48
N ALA A 372 17.41 -4.53 -18.30
CA ALA A 372 15.95 -4.65 -18.12
C ALA A 372 15.15 -3.40 -18.55
N LYS A 373 15.80 -2.29 -18.93
CA LYS A 373 15.20 -1.15 -19.63
C LYS A 373 15.35 -1.27 -21.14
N LEU A 374 16.56 -1.57 -21.63
CA LEU A 374 16.86 -1.70 -23.06
C LEU A 374 16.12 -2.88 -23.70
N GLN A 375 15.95 -4.00 -22.99
CA GLN A 375 15.11 -5.12 -23.43
C GLN A 375 13.69 -4.69 -23.81
N VAL A 376 13.09 -3.69 -23.16
CA VAL A 376 11.74 -3.19 -23.51
C VAL A 376 11.73 -2.53 -24.89
N CYS A 377 12.82 -1.90 -25.30
CA CYS A 377 12.96 -1.41 -26.68
C CYS A 377 13.07 -2.57 -27.68
N MET A 378 13.72 -3.68 -27.30
CA MET A 378 13.87 -4.86 -28.15
C MET A 378 12.52 -5.58 -28.34
N PHE A 379 11.79 -5.87 -27.25
CA PHE A 379 10.45 -6.49 -27.31
C PHE A 379 9.41 -5.61 -28.06
N LEU A 380 9.57 -4.28 -28.04
CA LEU A 380 8.75 -3.38 -28.85
C LEU A 380 9.07 -3.49 -30.35
N GLN A 381 10.35 -3.62 -30.71
CA GLN A 381 10.79 -3.74 -32.11
C GLN A 381 10.54 -5.13 -32.71
N GLU A 382 10.59 -6.18 -31.90
CA GLU A 382 10.12 -7.53 -32.25
C GLU A 382 8.58 -7.57 -32.40
N GLY A 383 7.87 -6.71 -31.67
CA GLY A 383 6.41 -6.68 -31.58
C GLY A 383 5.84 -7.60 -30.50
N SER A 384 6.65 -8.40 -29.82
CA SER A 384 6.24 -9.27 -28.69
C SER A 384 5.63 -8.48 -27.52
N ALA A 385 6.01 -7.21 -27.34
CA ALA A 385 5.39 -6.31 -26.37
C ALA A 385 3.99 -5.80 -26.76
N LEU A 386 3.51 -6.05 -27.99
CA LEU A 386 2.28 -5.47 -28.56
C LEU A 386 1.12 -6.47 -28.58
N THR A 387 0.72 -6.96 -27.40
CA THR A 387 -0.40 -7.88 -27.15
C THR A 387 -1.78 -7.25 -27.44
N ILE A 388 -2.05 -6.97 -28.71
CA ILE A 388 -3.10 -6.06 -29.22
C ILE A 388 -4.23 -6.82 -29.94
N PHE A 389 -4.06 -8.09 -30.33
CA PHE A 389 -5.04 -8.82 -31.13
C PHE A 389 -5.87 -9.83 -30.32
N PRO A 390 -7.11 -9.51 -29.90
CA PRO A 390 -7.96 -10.43 -29.16
C PRO A 390 -8.64 -11.46 -30.06
N HIS A 391 -8.81 -12.67 -29.53
CA HIS A 391 -9.70 -13.68 -30.09
C HIS A 391 -10.42 -14.44 -28.96
N THR A 392 -11.75 -14.57 -29.06
CA THR A 392 -12.58 -15.24 -28.05
C THR A 392 -13.14 -16.56 -28.59
N ALA A 393 -12.83 -17.67 -27.90
CA ALA A 393 -13.38 -18.99 -28.18
C ALA A 393 -14.20 -19.47 -26.98
N GLY A 394 -15.53 -19.52 -27.15
CA GLY A 394 -16.45 -19.80 -26.03
C GLY A 394 -16.38 -18.70 -24.97
N ALA A 395 -15.99 -19.06 -23.75
CA ALA A 395 -15.78 -18.10 -22.65
C ALA A 395 -14.35 -17.55 -22.56
N ASN A 396 -13.38 -18.10 -23.31
CA ASN A 396 -11.96 -17.80 -23.15
C ASN A 396 -11.50 -16.81 -24.23
N THR A 397 -11.08 -15.62 -23.82
CA THR A 397 -10.38 -14.66 -24.69
C THR A 397 -8.87 -14.77 -24.50
N ILE A 398 -8.13 -14.77 -25.60
CA ILE A 398 -6.66 -14.70 -25.65
C ILE A 398 -6.27 -13.46 -26.47
N TRP A 399 -5.27 -12.72 -26.00
CA TRP A 399 -4.71 -11.54 -26.67
C TRP A 399 -3.32 -11.86 -27.21
N TYR A 400 -3.17 -11.80 -28.54
CA TYR A 400 -1.94 -12.13 -29.26
C TYR A 400 -1.12 -10.89 -29.62
N SER A 401 0.20 -11.06 -29.69
CA SER A 401 1.13 -10.10 -30.28
C SER A 401 1.35 -10.36 -31.80
N PRO A 402 1.84 -9.37 -32.57
CA PRO A 402 2.34 -9.57 -33.93
C PRO A 402 3.41 -10.66 -34.09
N ALA A 403 4.18 -10.95 -33.03
CA ALA A 403 5.28 -11.93 -33.04
C ALA A 403 4.83 -13.37 -32.71
N ASP A 404 3.61 -13.55 -32.21
CA ASP A 404 3.16 -14.83 -31.67
C ASP A 404 2.98 -15.93 -32.73
N SER A 405 3.22 -17.18 -32.33
CA SER A 405 2.89 -18.36 -33.12
C SER A 405 1.38 -18.60 -33.17
N LEU A 406 0.70 -17.90 -34.09
CA LEU A 406 -0.75 -17.92 -34.26
C LEU A 406 -1.29 -19.34 -34.58
N PRO A 407 -2.16 -19.94 -33.73
CA PRO A 407 -2.70 -21.27 -33.97
C PRO A 407 -3.73 -21.30 -35.12
N SER A 408 -3.82 -22.44 -35.82
CA SER A 408 -4.73 -22.64 -36.96
C SER A 408 -6.22 -22.48 -36.59
N SER A 409 -6.58 -22.64 -35.33
CA SER A 409 -7.93 -22.43 -34.78
C SER A 409 -8.42 -20.98 -34.84
N LEU A 410 -7.53 -19.99 -35.08
CA LEU A 410 -7.90 -18.60 -35.35
C LEU A 410 -8.66 -18.42 -36.68
N GLY A 411 -8.49 -19.34 -37.63
CA GLY A 411 -8.99 -19.19 -38.99
C GLY A 411 -8.14 -18.24 -39.85
N GLN A 412 -8.06 -18.55 -41.15
CA GLN A 412 -7.11 -17.94 -42.08
C GLN A 412 -7.24 -16.40 -42.19
N MET A 413 -8.47 -15.87 -42.14
CA MET A 413 -8.72 -14.42 -42.24
C MET A 413 -8.15 -13.64 -41.04
N ASN A 414 -8.26 -14.17 -39.81
CA ASN A 414 -7.69 -13.54 -38.62
C ASN A 414 -6.16 -13.56 -38.66
N ILE A 415 -5.57 -14.71 -39.06
CA ILE A 415 -4.12 -14.85 -39.22
C ILE A 415 -3.57 -13.87 -40.25
N LEU A 416 -4.26 -13.69 -41.39
CA LEU A 416 -3.91 -12.70 -42.41
C LEU A 416 -4.08 -11.26 -41.90
N PHE A 417 -5.10 -10.97 -41.09
CA PHE A 417 -5.29 -9.63 -40.52
C PHE A 417 -4.17 -9.29 -39.53
N PHE A 418 -3.86 -10.16 -38.56
CA PHE A 418 -2.85 -9.90 -37.52
C PHE A 418 -1.46 -9.66 -38.13
N ARG A 419 -1.09 -10.45 -39.16
CA ARG A 419 0.20 -10.32 -39.84
C ARG A 419 0.33 -9.07 -40.71
N ASN A 420 -0.76 -8.60 -41.33
CA ASN A 420 -0.70 -7.49 -42.29
C ASN A 420 -1.11 -6.12 -41.70
N ALA A 421 -1.77 -6.05 -40.55
CA ALA A 421 -2.24 -4.79 -39.98
C ALA A 421 -1.10 -3.79 -39.66
N PHE A 422 0.00 -4.25 -39.07
CA PHE A 422 1.17 -3.38 -38.79
C PHE A 422 1.95 -2.97 -40.04
N PRO A 423 2.27 -3.87 -41.00
CA PRO A 423 2.82 -3.49 -42.30
C PRO A 423 1.96 -2.46 -43.05
N LEU A 424 0.64 -2.65 -43.10
CA LEU A 424 -0.27 -1.69 -43.75
C LEU A 424 -0.25 -0.32 -43.06
N LEU A 425 -0.19 -0.27 -41.72
CA LEU A 425 -0.02 0.99 -40.98
C LEU A 425 1.31 1.67 -41.31
N TYR A 426 2.42 0.92 -41.33
CA TYR A 426 3.73 1.43 -41.69
C TYR A 426 3.72 2.07 -43.08
N ASP A 427 3.17 1.40 -44.09
CA ASP A 427 3.10 1.90 -45.46
C ASP A 427 2.32 3.23 -45.55
N GLN A 428 1.20 3.36 -44.83
CA GLN A 428 0.42 4.60 -44.84
C GLN A 428 1.14 5.74 -44.09
N ILE A 429 1.77 5.43 -42.95
CA ILE A 429 2.49 6.41 -42.11
C ILE A 429 3.73 6.95 -42.84
N VAL A 430 4.51 6.07 -43.49
CA VAL A 430 5.69 6.48 -44.29
C VAL A 430 5.28 7.23 -45.56
N SER A 431 4.14 6.89 -46.17
CA SER A 431 3.57 7.63 -47.31
C SER A 431 2.94 8.97 -46.92
N GLY A 432 2.78 9.26 -45.62
CA GLY A 432 2.12 10.46 -45.11
C GLY A 432 0.60 10.47 -45.25
N ASP A 433 -0.05 9.35 -45.63
CA ASP A 433 -1.51 9.27 -45.70
C ASP A 433 -2.11 9.04 -44.31
N VAL A 434 -2.23 10.15 -43.59
CA VAL A 434 -2.94 10.28 -42.32
C VAL A 434 -4.38 9.75 -42.41
N SER A 435 -5.07 9.85 -43.56
CA SER A 435 -6.47 9.41 -43.66
C SER A 435 -6.56 7.88 -43.72
N SER A 436 -5.76 7.25 -44.58
CA SER A 436 -5.72 5.79 -44.71
C SER A 436 -5.13 5.12 -43.46
N ALA A 437 -4.09 5.71 -42.84
CA ALA A 437 -3.57 5.23 -41.55
C ALA A 437 -4.66 5.24 -40.47
N ASN A 438 -5.38 6.37 -40.33
CA ASN A 438 -6.48 6.48 -39.37
C ASN A 438 -7.64 5.51 -39.64
N HIS A 439 -7.90 5.15 -40.91
CA HIS A 439 -8.92 4.18 -41.29
C HIS A 439 -8.52 2.72 -40.95
N VAL A 440 -7.23 2.37 -41.02
CA VAL A 440 -6.73 1.07 -40.54
C VAL A 440 -6.82 0.98 -39.01
N LEU A 441 -6.54 2.06 -38.29
CA LEU A 441 -6.72 2.13 -36.83
C LEU A 441 -8.19 1.97 -36.42
N ASP A 442 -9.13 2.59 -37.12
CA ASP A 442 -10.57 2.41 -36.88
C ASP A 442 -11.01 0.94 -37.09
N LYS A 443 -10.45 0.27 -38.10
CA LYS A 443 -10.68 -1.17 -38.35
C LYS A 443 -10.10 -2.05 -37.24
N MET A 444 -8.90 -1.75 -36.74
CA MET A 444 -8.31 -2.46 -35.59
C MET A 444 -9.14 -2.29 -34.33
N LEU A 445 -9.61 -1.07 -34.01
CA LEU A 445 -10.48 -0.82 -32.86
C LEU A 445 -11.82 -1.55 -33.00
N SER A 446 -12.42 -1.53 -34.19
CA SER A 446 -13.65 -2.26 -34.50
C SER A 446 -13.48 -3.77 -34.34
N TYR A 447 -12.34 -4.31 -34.77
CA TYR A 447 -11.99 -5.72 -34.59
C TYR A 447 -11.87 -6.09 -33.11
N GLN A 448 -11.17 -5.26 -32.32
CA GLN A 448 -11.05 -5.46 -30.86
C GLN A 448 -12.43 -5.50 -30.19
N GLN A 449 -13.30 -4.53 -30.50
CA GLN A 449 -14.66 -4.45 -29.96
C GLN A 449 -15.54 -5.67 -30.29
N GLN A 450 -15.30 -6.33 -31.43
CA GLN A 450 -16.05 -7.52 -31.85
C GLN A 450 -15.48 -8.84 -31.29
N ASN A 451 -14.16 -8.95 -31.13
CA ASN A 451 -13.49 -10.23 -30.86
C ASN A 451 -12.98 -10.41 -29.42
N ALA A 452 -13.00 -9.37 -28.59
CA ALA A 452 -12.50 -9.40 -27.21
C ALA A 452 -13.50 -9.87 -26.14
N GLY A 453 -14.77 -10.11 -26.49
CA GLY A 453 -15.78 -10.63 -25.56
C GLY A 453 -15.92 -9.77 -24.30
N GLN A 454 -15.83 -10.40 -23.12
CA GLN A 454 -15.93 -9.72 -21.82
C GLN A 454 -14.59 -9.15 -21.31
N SER A 455 -13.50 -9.22 -22.07
CA SER A 455 -12.18 -8.75 -21.61
C SER A 455 -11.95 -7.24 -21.75
N LEU A 456 -12.83 -6.50 -22.44
CA LEU A 456 -12.68 -5.06 -22.60
C LEU A 456 -13.13 -4.28 -21.36
N PRO A 457 -12.37 -3.24 -20.95
CA PRO A 457 -12.83 -2.29 -19.94
C PRO A 457 -14.04 -1.50 -20.45
N THR A 458 -14.94 -1.11 -19.54
CA THR A 458 -16.12 -0.30 -19.88
C THR A 458 -15.72 1.10 -20.38
N PRO A 459 -16.55 1.80 -21.19
CA PRO A 459 -16.22 3.14 -21.70
C PRO A 459 -15.84 4.16 -20.61
N MET A 460 -16.50 4.09 -19.45
CA MET A 460 -16.19 4.93 -18.28
C MET A 460 -14.79 4.63 -17.69
N GLN A 461 -14.35 3.36 -17.71
CA GLN A 461 -13.01 2.98 -17.28
C GLN A 461 -11.94 3.46 -18.25
N VAL A 462 -12.21 3.36 -19.56
CA VAL A 462 -11.33 3.90 -20.60
C VAL A 462 -11.15 5.41 -20.42
N GLU A 463 -12.24 6.17 -20.33
CA GLU A 463 -12.16 7.63 -20.15
C GLU A 463 -11.45 8.01 -18.84
N ALA A 464 -11.74 7.33 -17.73
CA ALA A 464 -11.08 7.56 -16.45
C ALA A 464 -9.57 7.27 -16.51
N GLU A 465 -9.15 6.19 -17.18
CA GLU A 465 -7.73 5.84 -17.34
C GLU A 465 -7.00 6.87 -18.21
N ARG A 466 -7.64 7.36 -19.30
CA ARG A 466 -7.05 8.40 -20.14
C ARG A 466 -6.84 9.71 -19.39
N ILE A 467 -7.80 10.15 -18.57
CA ILE A 467 -7.66 11.35 -17.73
C ILE A 467 -6.55 11.15 -16.68
N TYR A 468 -6.46 9.97 -16.07
CA TYR A 468 -5.42 9.62 -15.08
C TYR A 468 -4.01 9.54 -15.66
N ASN A 469 -3.88 9.15 -16.94
CA ASN A 469 -2.60 9.09 -17.64
C ASN A 469 -2.05 10.50 -17.97
N VAL A 470 -2.93 11.41 -18.43
CA VAL A 470 -2.55 12.76 -18.85
C VAL A 470 -2.08 13.63 -17.67
N VAL A 471 -2.70 13.52 -16.50
CA VAL A 471 -2.41 14.42 -15.37
C VAL A 471 -1.57 13.71 -14.29
N PRO A 472 -0.31 14.14 -14.02
CA PRO A 472 0.52 13.57 -12.95
C PRO A 472 0.10 14.11 -11.57
N PHE A 473 -1.16 13.81 -11.17
CA PHE A 473 -1.83 14.36 -9.99
C PHE A 473 -0.95 14.32 -8.73
N ALA A 474 -0.46 13.14 -8.36
CA ALA A 474 0.26 12.95 -7.10
C ALA A 474 1.60 13.71 -7.08
N THR A 475 2.29 13.88 -8.22
CA THR A 475 3.53 14.66 -8.32
C THR A 475 3.25 16.16 -8.16
N ILE A 476 2.22 16.67 -8.86
CA ILE A 476 1.80 18.07 -8.77
C ILE A 476 1.38 18.41 -7.33
N LEU A 477 0.57 17.55 -6.72
CA LEU A 477 0.11 17.73 -5.34
C LEU A 477 1.25 17.63 -4.32
N ALA A 478 2.20 16.69 -4.48
CA ALA A 478 3.39 16.62 -3.62
C ALA A 478 4.17 17.95 -3.62
N MET A 479 4.48 18.47 -4.81
CA MET A 479 5.20 19.74 -4.97
C MET A 479 4.43 20.93 -4.42
N ALA A 480 3.14 21.05 -4.76
CA ALA A 480 2.27 22.13 -4.31
C ALA A 480 2.11 22.13 -2.79
N ASN A 481 1.85 20.97 -2.18
CA ASN A 481 1.61 20.85 -0.75
C ASN A 481 2.88 21.04 0.07
N LEU A 482 4.04 20.57 -0.38
CA LEU A 482 5.30 20.91 0.28
C LEU A 482 5.60 22.41 0.21
N ALA A 483 5.46 23.03 -0.97
CA ALA A 483 5.71 24.47 -1.13
C ALA A 483 4.75 25.33 -0.26
N LEU A 484 3.45 25.02 -0.29
CA LEU A 484 2.44 25.69 0.54
C LEU A 484 2.63 25.38 2.03
N GLY A 485 3.09 24.18 2.39
CA GLY A 485 3.39 23.76 3.76
C GLY A 485 4.58 24.51 4.35
N PHE A 486 5.69 24.62 3.62
CA PHE A 486 6.85 25.41 4.05
C PHE A 486 6.52 26.91 4.11
N LEU A 487 5.75 27.43 3.15
CA LEU A 487 5.25 28.81 3.20
C LEU A 487 4.34 29.05 4.43
N ALA A 488 3.41 28.14 4.71
CA ALA A 488 2.52 28.21 5.86
C ALA A 488 3.29 28.09 7.19
N LEU A 489 4.33 27.25 7.24
CA LEU A 489 5.24 27.12 8.38
C LEU A 489 6.01 28.42 8.62
N PHE A 490 6.65 28.98 7.58
CA PHE A 490 7.38 30.24 7.66
C PHE A 490 6.48 31.40 8.10
N LEU A 491 5.28 31.52 7.52
CA LEU A 491 4.29 32.53 7.91
C LEU A 491 3.80 32.33 9.35
N THR A 492 3.67 31.08 9.81
CA THR A 492 3.33 30.76 11.20
C THR A 492 4.45 31.15 12.15
N ILE A 493 5.71 30.80 11.87
CA ILE A 493 6.89 31.20 12.65
C ILE A 493 7.03 32.73 12.70
N ARG A 494 6.87 33.42 11.55
CA ARG A 494 6.94 34.89 11.48
C ARG A 494 5.87 35.58 12.32
N ARG A 495 4.65 35.01 12.41
CA ARG A 495 3.61 35.48 13.35
C ARG A 495 3.99 35.19 14.80
N LEU A 496 4.63 34.04 15.06
CA LEU A 496 4.97 33.57 16.40
C LEU A 496 6.08 34.41 17.07
N MET A 497 6.91 35.08 16.27
CA MET A 497 8.01 35.96 16.70
C MET A 497 7.63 37.46 16.81
N ARG A 498 6.50 37.91 16.26
CA ARG A 498 6.15 39.34 16.21
C ARG A 498 5.20 39.70 17.35
N ASN A 499 5.59 40.65 18.21
CA ASN A 499 4.80 41.07 19.38
C ASN A 499 3.56 41.90 19.04
N ASP A 500 3.40 42.33 17.78
CA ASP A 500 2.28 43.13 17.31
C ASP A 500 0.96 42.32 17.30
N GLY A 501 0.12 42.51 18.32
CA GLY A 501 -1.18 41.84 18.47
C GLY A 501 -2.25 42.19 17.42
N LYS A 502 -1.89 42.77 16.27
CA LYS A 502 -2.82 43.20 15.21
C LYS A 502 -2.38 42.74 13.81
N ALA A 503 -3.15 41.78 13.29
CA ALA A 503 -3.55 41.66 11.89
C ALA A 503 -2.46 41.69 10.78
N LEU A 504 -1.61 40.66 10.73
CA LEU A 504 -1.40 40.00 9.43
C LEU A 504 -2.49 38.92 9.25
N SER A 505 -3.11 38.87 8.07
CA SER A 505 -4.55 38.62 8.00
C SER A 505 -5.03 37.16 8.14
N ARG A 506 -6.25 36.99 8.68
CA ARG A 506 -7.06 35.76 8.55
C ARG A 506 -7.24 35.32 7.09
N LYS A 507 -7.17 36.25 6.13
CA LYS A 507 -7.21 35.94 4.68
C LYS A 507 -6.21 34.83 4.31
N THR A 508 -4.99 34.89 4.83
CA THR A 508 -3.95 33.87 4.58
C THR A 508 -4.37 32.49 5.07
N ASP A 509 -5.01 32.39 6.24
CA ASP A 509 -5.46 31.10 6.79
C ASP A 509 -6.61 30.50 5.97
N TYR A 510 -7.49 31.34 5.42
CA TYR A 510 -8.55 30.89 4.52
C TYR A 510 -8.06 30.56 3.11
N VAL A 511 -7.05 31.27 2.58
CA VAL A 511 -6.39 30.89 1.33
C VAL A 511 -5.69 29.54 1.49
N LEU A 512 -4.98 29.32 2.60
CA LEU A 512 -4.37 28.03 2.91
C LEU A 512 -5.41 26.91 3.08
N LEU A 513 -6.53 27.16 3.78
CA LEU A 513 -7.64 26.19 3.86
C LEU A 513 -8.25 25.90 2.48
N ALA A 514 -8.45 26.92 1.65
CA ALA A 514 -9.06 26.74 0.32
C ALA A 514 -8.14 25.97 -0.62
N LEU A 515 -6.83 26.26 -0.62
CA LEU A 515 -5.83 25.52 -1.37
C LEU A 515 -5.69 24.07 -0.88
N LEU A 516 -5.77 23.83 0.43
CA LEU A 516 -5.81 22.48 1.00
C LEU A 516 -7.10 21.73 0.60
N GLY A 517 -8.22 22.45 0.51
CA GLY A 517 -9.50 21.92 0.00
C GLY A 517 -9.45 21.60 -1.50
N VAL A 518 -8.74 22.40 -2.30
CA VAL A 518 -8.47 22.10 -3.73
C VAL A 518 -7.58 20.87 -3.84
N SER A 519 -6.47 20.79 -3.08
CA SER A 519 -5.62 19.59 -3.01
C SER A 519 -6.45 18.34 -2.69
N PHE A 520 -7.26 18.43 -1.63
CA PHE A 520 -8.13 17.34 -1.19
C PHE A 520 -9.12 16.90 -2.27
N LEU A 521 -9.76 17.84 -2.99
CA LEU A 521 -10.68 17.52 -4.09
C LEU A 521 -9.95 16.93 -5.30
N THR A 522 -8.77 17.44 -5.65
CA THR A 522 -7.93 16.89 -6.74
C THR A 522 -7.39 15.50 -6.40
N LEU A 523 -7.02 15.25 -5.14
CA LEU A 523 -6.61 13.93 -4.65
C LEU A 523 -7.78 12.96 -4.59
N THR A 524 -8.96 13.43 -4.15
CA THR A 524 -10.22 12.65 -4.21
C THR A 524 -10.56 12.27 -5.65
N PHE A 525 -10.42 13.19 -6.60
CA PHE A 525 -10.66 12.91 -8.02
C PHE A 525 -9.64 11.91 -8.59
N SER A 526 -8.35 12.08 -8.29
CA SER A 526 -7.29 11.13 -8.66
C SER A 526 -7.56 9.70 -8.13
N LEU A 527 -7.98 9.59 -6.86
CA LEU A 527 -8.37 8.32 -6.24
C LEU A 527 -9.67 7.74 -6.84
N ALA A 528 -10.65 8.58 -7.16
CA ALA A 528 -11.89 8.16 -7.80
C ALA A 528 -11.67 7.62 -9.23
N LEU A 529 -10.83 8.30 -10.04
CA LEU A 529 -10.39 7.79 -11.34
C LEU A 529 -9.71 6.43 -11.17
N ARG A 530 -8.76 6.32 -10.23
CA ARG A 530 -8.02 5.07 -9.99
C ARG A 530 -8.92 3.93 -9.51
N TRP A 531 -9.94 4.22 -8.69
CA TRP A 531 -10.97 3.25 -8.29
C TRP A 531 -11.75 2.75 -9.51
N ILE A 532 -12.25 3.66 -10.36
CA ILE A 532 -12.98 3.28 -11.58
C ILE A 532 -12.11 2.34 -12.43
N VAL A 533 -10.87 2.73 -12.73
CA VAL A 533 -9.95 1.97 -13.59
C VAL A 533 -9.60 0.58 -13.03
N SER A 534 -9.32 0.47 -11.73
CA SER A 534 -8.99 -0.81 -11.08
C SER A 534 -10.21 -1.68 -10.76
N GLY A 535 -11.42 -1.10 -10.81
CA GLY A 535 -12.66 -1.69 -10.30
C GLY A 535 -12.73 -1.79 -8.76
N ASN A 536 -11.70 -1.36 -8.04
CA ASN A 536 -11.47 -1.67 -6.63
C ASN A 536 -11.06 -0.43 -5.81
N VAL A 537 -11.30 -0.45 -4.50
CA VAL A 537 -10.90 0.66 -3.63
C VAL A 537 -9.36 0.80 -3.67
N PRO A 538 -8.80 1.99 -3.97
CA PRO A 538 -7.36 2.20 -4.16
C PRO A 538 -6.60 2.14 -2.82
N LEU A 539 -6.37 0.92 -2.35
CA LEU A 539 -5.67 0.51 -1.13
C LEU A 539 -4.87 -0.79 -1.34
N SER A 540 -4.69 -1.22 -2.60
CA SER A 540 -4.14 -2.54 -2.96
C SER A 540 -2.63 -2.65 -2.74
N ASN A 541 -1.90 -1.54 -2.84
CA ASN A 541 -0.44 -1.50 -2.77
C ASN A 541 0.10 -0.32 -1.95
N GLY A 542 1.43 -0.23 -1.83
CA GLY A 542 2.10 0.82 -1.06
C GLY A 542 1.88 2.24 -1.59
N TYR A 543 1.82 2.42 -2.92
CA TYR A 543 1.56 3.70 -3.58
C TYR A 543 0.16 4.23 -3.25
N GLU A 544 -0.84 3.38 -3.42
CA GLU A 544 -2.25 3.66 -3.12
C GLU A 544 -2.49 3.94 -1.62
N SER A 545 -1.82 3.18 -0.75
CA SER A 545 -1.83 3.40 0.69
C SER A 545 -1.27 4.79 1.05
N MET A 546 -0.16 5.21 0.43
CA MET A 546 0.44 6.55 0.66
C MET A 546 -0.47 7.70 0.20
N LEU A 547 -1.10 7.58 -0.99
CA LEU A 547 -2.10 8.55 -1.45
C LEU A 547 -3.30 8.60 -0.50
N SER A 548 -3.72 7.47 0.07
CA SER A 548 -4.82 7.40 1.03
C SER A 548 -4.46 7.98 2.41
N VAL A 549 -3.24 7.78 2.92
CA VAL A 549 -2.75 8.47 4.12
C VAL A 549 -2.75 9.99 3.90
N ALA A 550 -2.26 10.46 2.74
CA ALA A 550 -2.29 11.87 2.38
C ALA A 550 -3.74 12.42 2.37
N TRP A 551 -4.69 11.69 1.77
CA TRP A 551 -6.11 12.05 1.74
C TRP A 551 -6.72 12.16 3.15
N PHE A 552 -6.44 11.19 4.04
CA PHE A 552 -6.88 11.26 5.44
C PHE A 552 -6.24 12.45 6.18
N VAL A 553 -4.95 12.71 5.99
CA VAL A 553 -4.24 13.86 6.56
C VAL A 553 -4.92 15.18 6.18
N GLU A 554 -5.28 15.36 4.91
CA GLU A 554 -5.93 16.58 4.42
C GLU A 554 -7.35 16.73 4.98
N LEU A 555 -8.16 15.67 4.92
CA LEU A 555 -9.51 15.64 5.48
C LEU A 555 -9.51 15.99 6.98
N LEU A 556 -8.65 15.32 7.76
CA LEU A 556 -8.50 15.57 9.18
C LEU A 556 -8.05 17.01 9.47
N SER A 557 -7.18 17.56 8.63
CA SER A 557 -6.67 18.93 8.77
C SER A 557 -7.73 19.99 8.47
N ILE A 558 -8.55 19.77 7.43
CA ILE A 558 -9.71 20.60 7.09
C ILE A 558 -10.75 20.57 8.23
N VAL A 559 -11.05 19.39 8.78
CA VAL A 559 -11.99 19.22 9.91
C VAL A 559 -11.43 19.82 11.22
N ALA A 560 -10.13 19.70 11.45
CA ALA A 560 -9.46 20.20 12.66
C ALA A 560 -9.13 21.71 12.61
N TYR A 561 -9.08 22.35 11.43
CA TYR A 561 -8.78 23.77 11.27
C TYR A 561 -9.62 24.69 12.17
N ARG A 562 -10.93 24.41 12.29
CA ARG A 562 -11.85 25.17 13.16
C ARG A 562 -11.51 25.10 14.65
N LYS A 563 -10.61 24.19 15.06
CA LYS A 563 -10.10 24.04 16.42
C LYS A 563 -8.68 24.61 16.54
N ALA A 564 -7.78 24.24 15.63
CA ALA A 564 -6.40 24.70 15.64
C ALA A 564 -5.90 25.03 14.23
N ARG A 565 -5.55 26.30 13.97
CA ARG A 565 -5.16 26.76 12.64
C ARG A 565 -3.81 26.21 12.16
N ILE A 566 -2.91 25.88 13.08
CA ILE A 566 -1.59 25.30 12.77
C ILE A 566 -1.71 23.96 12.03
N VAL A 567 -2.84 23.27 12.15
CA VAL A 567 -3.09 22.00 11.46
C VAL A 567 -3.14 22.17 9.94
N LEU A 568 -3.36 23.37 9.39
CA LEU A 568 -3.17 23.62 7.94
C LEU A 568 -1.72 23.41 7.50
N VAL A 569 -0.77 23.87 8.33
CA VAL A 569 0.67 23.67 8.09
C VAL A 569 0.98 22.17 8.09
N PHE A 570 0.38 21.43 9.03
CA PHE A 570 0.61 20.00 9.18
C PHE A 570 -0.05 19.21 8.05
N GLY A 571 -1.25 19.58 7.63
CA GLY A 571 -1.96 18.98 6.50
C GLY A 571 -1.13 19.06 5.22
N PHE A 572 -0.71 20.28 4.83
CA PHE A 572 0.15 20.50 3.67
C PHE A 572 1.49 19.79 3.75
N LEU A 573 2.22 19.91 4.87
CA LEU A 573 3.54 19.27 4.98
C LEU A 573 3.41 17.74 4.95
N LEU A 574 2.49 17.15 5.72
CA LEU A 574 2.34 15.70 5.78
C LEU A 574 1.76 15.12 4.48
N SER A 575 0.72 15.72 3.88
CA SER A 575 0.19 15.22 2.61
C SER A 575 1.24 15.36 1.49
N GLY A 576 1.95 16.49 1.45
CA GLY A 576 3.09 16.71 0.57
C GLY A 576 4.21 15.68 0.74
N PHE A 577 4.58 15.35 1.99
CA PHE A 577 5.59 14.32 2.26
C PHE A 577 5.11 12.90 1.90
N PHE A 578 3.87 12.50 2.22
CA PHE A 578 3.36 11.18 1.86
C PHE A 578 3.23 11.00 0.34
N LEU A 579 2.76 12.04 -0.38
CA LEU A 579 2.71 12.04 -1.84
C LEU A 579 4.11 12.11 -2.48
N LEU A 580 5.11 12.72 -1.83
CA LEU A 580 6.50 12.66 -2.29
C LEU A 580 7.10 11.26 -2.08
N VAL A 581 6.87 10.66 -0.91
CA VAL A 581 7.41 9.33 -0.56
C VAL A 581 6.87 8.24 -1.50
N SER A 582 5.63 8.35 -1.99
CA SER A 582 5.10 7.43 -3.00
C SER A 582 5.76 7.52 -4.39
N HIS A 583 6.67 8.48 -4.62
CA HIS A 583 7.50 8.58 -5.83
C HIS A 583 8.99 8.32 -5.60
N ILE A 584 9.46 8.38 -4.34
CA ILE A 584 10.87 8.17 -3.97
C ILE A 584 11.12 6.75 -3.46
N SER A 585 10.16 6.20 -2.70
CA SER A 585 10.13 4.77 -2.40
C SER A 585 9.79 4.01 -3.69
N GLN A 586 10.32 2.79 -3.87
CA GLN A 586 10.22 2.00 -5.11
C GLN A 586 8.83 1.37 -5.34
N MET A 587 7.77 2.01 -4.84
CA MET A 587 6.39 1.54 -4.93
C MET A 587 5.88 1.63 -6.38
N ASP A 588 5.35 0.54 -6.92
CA ASP A 588 4.80 0.53 -8.27
C ASP A 588 3.51 1.37 -8.38
N PRO A 589 3.48 2.43 -9.22
CA PRO A 589 2.27 3.20 -9.48
C PRO A 589 1.36 2.58 -10.56
N ALA A 590 1.72 1.45 -11.18
CA ALA A 590 0.86 0.77 -12.15
C ALA A 590 -0.48 0.33 -11.53
N ILE A 591 -1.45 0.02 -12.40
CA ILE A 591 -2.74 -0.56 -12.00
C ILE A 591 -2.78 -1.98 -12.56
N GLY A 592 -2.34 -2.94 -11.75
CA GLY A 592 -2.38 -4.37 -12.06
C GLY A 592 -3.59 -5.07 -11.44
N PRO A 593 -3.78 -6.37 -11.74
CA PRO A 593 -4.77 -7.21 -11.06
C PRO A 593 -4.38 -7.43 -9.58
N MET A 594 -5.36 -7.42 -8.67
CA MET A 594 -5.12 -7.73 -7.25
C MET A 594 -5.02 -9.24 -7.04
N MET A 595 -4.09 -9.67 -6.19
CA MET A 595 -4.01 -11.07 -5.75
C MET A 595 -5.34 -11.52 -5.10
N PRO A 596 -5.87 -12.72 -5.42
CA PRO A 596 -7.19 -13.19 -4.95
C PRO A 596 -7.46 -13.05 -3.45
N VAL A 597 -6.46 -13.29 -2.61
CA VAL A 597 -6.57 -13.19 -1.15
C VAL A 597 -6.83 -11.75 -0.67
N LEU A 598 -6.33 -10.75 -1.41
CA LEU A 598 -6.52 -9.32 -1.11
C LEU A 598 -7.90 -8.80 -1.56
N ASN A 599 -8.62 -9.55 -2.40
CA ASN A 599 -9.97 -9.22 -2.84
C ASN A 599 -10.99 -9.47 -1.70
N SER A 600 -11.02 -8.56 -0.72
CA SER A 600 -11.92 -8.60 0.43
C SER A 600 -12.28 -7.20 0.90
N PRO A 601 -13.58 -6.84 0.99
CA PRO A 601 -14.01 -5.56 1.56
C PRO A 601 -13.51 -5.33 2.99
N LEU A 602 -13.30 -6.41 3.75
CA LEU A 602 -12.79 -6.35 5.12
C LEU A 602 -11.33 -5.87 5.17
N LEU A 603 -10.52 -6.25 4.18
CA LEU A 603 -9.14 -5.74 4.04
C LEU A 603 -9.15 -4.25 3.69
N SER A 604 -9.98 -3.81 2.75
CA SER A 604 -10.11 -2.38 2.40
C SER A 604 -10.52 -1.53 3.62
N ILE A 605 -11.42 -2.05 4.47
CA ILE A 605 -11.83 -1.41 5.73
C ILE A 605 -10.67 -1.41 6.75
N HIS A 606 -9.96 -2.53 6.93
CA HIS A 606 -8.77 -2.63 7.80
C HIS A 606 -7.72 -1.58 7.42
N VAL A 607 -7.28 -1.58 6.14
CA VAL A 607 -6.23 -0.68 5.65
C VAL A 607 -6.67 0.78 5.79
N SER A 608 -7.92 1.12 5.41
CA SER A 608 -8.47 2.47 5.61
C SER A 608 -8.35 2.96 7.05
N ILE A 609 -8.71 2.12 8.02
CA ILE A 609 -8.74 2.46 9.44
C ILE A 609 -7.33 2.56 10.04
N ILE A 610 -6.38 1.73 9.58
CA ILE A 610 -4.96 1.85 9.94
C ILE A 610 -4.34 3.12 9.34
N MET A 611 -4.58 3.42 8.05
CA MET A 611 -4.06 4.63 7.41
C MET A 611 -4.61 5.92 8.05
N MET A 612 -5.88 5.92 8.47
CA MET A 612 -6.46 6.98 9.31
C MET A 612 -5.74 7.12 10.66
N SER A 613 -5.31 6.01 11.29
CA SER A 613 -4.49 6.08 12.50
C SER A 613 -3.13 6.70 12.24
N TYR A 614 -2.40 6.25 11.21
CA TYR A 614 -1.08 6.78 10.87
C TYR A 614 -1.14 8.26 10.49
N ALA A 615 -2.19 8.72 9.81
CA ALA A 615 -2.47 10.13 9.57
C ALA A 615 -2.60 10.93 10.89
N LEU A 616 -3.42 10.45 11.84
CA LEU A 616 -3.60 11.09 13.15
C LEU A 616 -2.32 11.08 13.99
N LEU A 617 -1.57 9.97 14.02
CA LEU A 617 -0.31 9.86 14.75
C LEU A 617 0.78 10.77 14.14
N SER A 618 0.80 10.94 12.82
CA SER A 618 1.68 11.91 12.15
C SER A 618 1.38 13.34 12.59
N LEU A 619 0.11 13.71 12.80
CA LEU A 619 -0.26 14.99 13.41
C LEU A 619 0.25 15.12 14.86
N THR A 620 0.30 14.02 15.64
CA THR A 620 0.91 14.05 16.99
C THR A 620 2.42 14.28 16.96
N PHE A 621 3.12 13.70 15.97
CA PHE A 621 4.55 13.86 15.73
C PHE A 621 4.90 15.31 15.34
N ILE A 622 4.19 15.91 14.39
CA ILE A 622 4.47 17.30 13.99
C ILE A 622 4.13 18.29 15.13
N CYS A 623 3.10 18.03 15.95
CA CYS A 623 2.88 18.81 17.18
C CYS A 623 4.11 18.81 18.10
N ALA A 624 4.76 17.66 18.24
CA ALA A 624 5.94 17.48 19.08
C ALA A 624 7.21 18.09 18.48
N LEU A 625 7.43 17.94 17.16
CA LEU A 625 8.51 18.60 16.42
C LEU A 625 8.41 20.12 16.54
N THR A 626 7.20 20.66 16.35
CA THR A 626 6.92 22.10 16.52
C THR A 626 7.22 22.56 17.95
N ALA A 627 6.87 21.75 18.97
CA ALA A 627 7.15 22.08 20.36
C ALA A 627 8.65 22.11 20.68
N VAL A 628 9.43 21.15 20.18
CA VAL A 628 10.90 21.14 20.36
C VAL A 628 11.56 22.32 19.64
N LEU A 629 11.11 22.65 18.42
CA LEU A 629 11.56 23.85 17.69
C LEU A 629 11.27 25.14 18.49
N ILE A 630 10.05 25.32 19.01
CA ILE A 630 9.68 26.47 19.85
C ILE A 630 10.55 26.53 21.11
N HIS A 631 10.79 25.39 21.77
CA HIS A 631 11.63 25.33 22.97
C HIS A 631 13.08 25.74 22.69
N PHE A 632 13.66 25.31 21.56
CA PHE A 632 15.02 25.68 21.19
C PHE A 632 15.14 27.16 20.77
N LEU A 633 14.23 27.64 19.91
CA LEU A 633 14.21 29.03 19.45
C LEU A 633 13.96 30.02 20.60
N MET A 634 13.07 29.68 21.54
CA MET A 634 12.79 30.47 22.75
C MET A 634 13.66 30.05 23.96
N ARG A 635 14.79 29.35 23.75
CA ARG A 635 15.69 28.93 24.84
C ARG A 635 16.40 30.10 25.52
N LYS A 636 16.68 31.17 24.77
CA LYS A 636 17.31 32.42 25.27
C LYS A 636 16.31 33.45 25.84
N ALA A 637 15.04 33.10 26.05
CA ALA A 637 14.00 34.00 26.56
C ALA A 637 14.36 34.61 27.93
N ILE A 638 14.65 35.92 27.96
CA ILE A 638 15.18 36.63 29.14
C ILE A 638 14.06 37.15 30.03
N SER A 639 12.97 37.68 29.46
CA SER A 639 11.84 38.18 30.24
C SER A 639 10.97 37.05 30.79
N LYS A 640 10.17 37.36 31.82
CA LYS A 640 9.15 36.43 32.33
C LYS A 640 8.07 36.17 31.27
N ALA A 641 7.58 37.23 30.60
CA ALA A 641 6.51 37.13 29.62
C ALA A 641 6.83 36.19 28.44
N GLU A 642 8.08 36.20 27.93
CA GLU A 642 8.51 35.26 26.89
C GLU A 642 8.53 33.81 27.35
N ARG A 643 8.87 33.55 28.62
CA ARG A 643 8.86 32.19 29.21
C ARG A 643 7.42 31.70 29.42
N ASP A 644 6.58 32.53 30.01
CA ASP A 644 5.16 32.22 30.24
C ASP A 644 4.45 31.94 28.89
N LEU A 645 4.70 32.76 27.87
CA LEU A 645 4.20 32.59 26.50
C LEU A 645 4.75 31.33 25.80
N ARG A 646 6.03 31.00 26.00
CA ARG A 646 6.61 29.74 25.48
C ARG A 646 5.90 28.55 26.08
N ASP A 647 5.68 28.55 27.39
CA ASP A 647 5.16 27.39 28.09
C ASP A 647 3.64 27.21 27.83
N GLU A 648 2.87 28.30 27.67
CA GLU A 648 1.49 28.26 27.10
C GLU A 648 1.46 27.58 25.72
N ARG A 649 2.38 27.94 24.82
CA ARG A 649 2.47 27.35 23.47
C ARG A 649 2.79 25.85 23.51
N LEU A 650 3.67 25.43 24.43
CA LEU A 650 4.03 24.02 24.62
C LEU A 650 2.85 23.19 25.18
N GLU A 651 2.07 23.77 26.10
CA GLU A 651 0.84 23.16 26.62
C GLU A 651 -0.27 23.10 25.56
N ALA A 652 -0.46 24.16 24.77
CA ALA A 652 -1.43 24.17 23.67
C ALA A 652 -1.13 23.08 22.62
N LEU A 653 0.15 22.87 22.27
CA LEU A 653 0.58 21.77 21.40
C LEU A 653 0.41 20.40 22.08
N GLN A 654 0.56 20.29 23.41
CA GLN A 654 0.29 19.04 24.14
C GLN A 654 -1.22 18.72 24.15
N VAL A 655 -2.07 19.72 24.32
CA VAL A 655 -3.54 19.61 24.23
C VAL A 655 -3.97 19.17 22.83
N LEU A 656 -3.39 19.76 21.79
CA LEU A 656 -3.67 19.41 20.39
C LEU A 656 -3.17 18.00 20.04
N SER A 657 -1.95 17.65 20.42
CA SER A 657 -1.39 16.30 20.19
C SER A 657 -2.23 15.22 20.90
N ARG A 658 -2.65 15.44 22.16
CA ARG A 658 -3.59 14.54 22.85
C ARG A 658 -4.96 14.47 22.18
N LEU A 659 -5.43 15.53 21.52
CA LEU A 659 -6.70 15.53 20.78
C LEU A 659 -6.66 14.59 19.57
N PHE A 660 -5.50 14.42 18.92
CA PHE A 660 -5.31 13.43 17.85
C PHE A 660 -5.00 12.02 18.38
N LEU A 661 -4.27 11.91 19.51
CA LEU A 661 -3.86 10.63 20.09
C LEU A 661 -5.03 9.74 20.55
N TYR A 662 -6.11 10.30 21.10
CA TYR A 662 -7.27 9.52 21.52
C TYR A 662 -7.98 8.81 20.35
N PRO A 663 -8.40 9.51 19.26
CA PRO A 663 -8.98 8.84 18.10
C PRO A 663 -7.95 7.97 17.35
N SER A 664 -6.65 8.28 17.38
CA SER A 664 -5.65 7.44 16.69
C SER A 664 -5.45 6.08 17.35
N ILE A 665 -5.33 6.03 18.68
CA ILE A 665 -5.31 4.75 19.40
C ILE A 665 -6.61 3.98 19.20
N THR A 666 -7.75 4.69 19.11
CA THR A 666 -9.03 4.07 18.78
C THR A 666 -9.01 3.45 17.39
N THR A 667 -8.65 4.19 16.33
CA THR A 667 -8.61 3.64 14.98
C THR A 667 -7.54 2.56 14.83
N MET A 668 -6.38 2.66 15.49
CA MET A 668 -5.38 1.60 15.42
C MET A 668 -5.85 0.29 16.08
N GLY A 669 -6.46 0.35 17.25
CA GLY A 669 -7.01 -0.84 17.92
C GLY A 669 -8.17 -1.47 17.14
N LEU A 670 -9.04 -0.63 16.55
CA LEU A 670 -10.09 -1.08 15.64
C LEU A 670 -9.52 -1.72 14.37
N GLY A 671 -8.48 -1.12 13.78
CA GLY A 671 -7.81 -1.64 12.59
C GLY A 671 -7.16 -2.99 12.85
N ILE A 672 -6.36 -3.12 13.92
CA ILE A 672 -5.71 -4.38 14.32
C ILE A 672 -6.75 -5.49 14.49
N PHE A 673 -7.88 -5.21 15.17
CA PHE A 673 -8.99 -6.17 15.30
C PHE A 673 -9.62 -6.57 13.96
N ILE A 674 -9.92 -5.61 13.07
CA ILE A 674 -10.52 -5.91 11.77
C ILE A 674 -9.54 -6.72 10.89
N GLY A 675 -8.24 -6.48 11.02
CA GLY A 675 -7.18 -7.28 10.41
C GLY A 675 -7.15 -8.72 10.95
N ALA A 676 -7.25 -8.91 12.26
CA ALA A 676 -7.34 -10.22 12.90
C ALA A 676 -8.58 -11.02 12.43
N ILE A 677 -9.73 -10.35 12.21
CA ILE A 677 -10.90 -11.02 11.61
C ILE A 677 -10.61 -11.44 10.16
N TRP A 678 -9.99 -10.56 9.37
CA TRP A 678 -9.65 -10.85 7.97
C TRP A 678 -8.66 -12.01 7.86
N ALA A 679 -7.56 -12.02 8.62
CA ALA A 679 -6.58 -13.11 8.63
C ALA A 679 -7.21 -14.48 8.97
N ASN A 680 -8.20 -14.52 9.87
CA ASN A 680 -8.93 -15.75 10.21
C ASN A 680 -9.95 -16.20 9.13
N ILE A 681 -10.27 -15.34 8.17
CA ILE A 681 -11.09 -15.66 6.99
C ILE A 681 -10.19 -16.04 5.80
N SER A 682 -9.04 -15.42 5.65
CA SER A 682 -8.10 -15.61 4.53
C SER A 682 -7.13 -16.78 4.74
N TRP A 683 -6.51 -16.88 5.92
CA TRP A 683 -5.42 -17.84 6.23
C TRP A 683 -5.74 -18.77 7.40
N GLY A 684 -6.85 -18.51 8.10
CA GLY A 684 -7.35 -19.33 9.20
C GLY A 684 -6.65 -19.15 10.54
N ALA A 685 -5.85 -18.11 10.71
CA ALA A 685 -5.36 -17.67 12.01
C ALA A 685 -5.72 -16.20 12.23
N TYR A 686 -6.24 -15.83 13.41
CA TYR A 686 -6.54 -14.44 13.73
C TYR A 686 -5.30 -13.65 14.20
N TRP A 687 -4.23 -14.37 14.54
CA TRP A 687 -2.90 -13.84 14.87
C TRP A 687 -1.88 -14.92 14.48
N SER A 688 -0.79 -14.52 13.86
CA SER A 688 0.30 -15.38 13.37
C SER A 688 1.67 -15.00 13.94
N TRP A 689 1.76 -13.85 14.63
CA TRP A 689 3.01 -13.23 15.10
C TRP A 689 3.94 -12.71 13.99
N ASP A 690 3.52 -12.75 12.72
CA ASP A 690 4.20 -12.14 11.57
C ASP A 690 4.76 -10.74 11.92
N PRO A 691 5.94 -10.36 11.41
CA PRO A 691 6.58 -9.10 11.78
C PRO A 691 5.68 -7.86 11.68
N LYS A 692 4.70 -7.82 10.76
CA LYS A 692 3.78 -6.69 10.60
C LYS A 692 2.71 -6.65 11.69
N GLU A 693 2.17 -7.80 12.09
CA GLU A 693 1.27 -7.92 13.24
C GLU A 693 1.98 -7.54 14.54
N THR A 694 3.18 -8.10 14.74
CA THR A 694 4.00 -7.86 15.94
C THR A 694 4.44 -6.40 16.04
N TRP A 695 4.85 -5.75 14.94
CA TRP A 695 5.15 -4.32 14.94
C TRP A 695 3.92 -3.43 15.09
N ALA A 696 2.74 -3.83 14.62
CA ALA A 696 1.49 -3.11 14.89
C ALA A 696 1.13 -3.14 16.39
N LEU A 697 1.34 -4.29 17.07
CA LEU A 697 1.18 -4.42 18.52
C LEU A 697 2.21 -3.57 19.29
N ILE A 698 3.50 -3.60 18.89
CA ILE A 698 4.55 -2.77 19.49
C ILE A 698 4.18 -1.27 19.39
N THR A 699 3.77 -0.81 18.21
CA THR A 699 3.36 0.59 17.97
C THR A 699 2.12 0.96 18.78
N PHE A 700 1.15 0.05 18.94
CA PHE A 700 0.00 0.25 19.83
C PHE A 700 0.43 0.39 21.30
N MET A 701 1.33 -0.47 21.77
CA MET A 701 1.84 -0.44 23.14
C MET A 701 2.61 0.87 23.42
N ILE A 702 3.51 1.28 22.55
CA ILE A 702 4.30 2.51 22.68
C ILE A 702 3.40 3.75 22.83
N TYR A 703 2.40 3.93 21.95
CA TYR A 703 1.51 5.08 22.07
C TYR A 703 0.52 4.99 23.24
N ALA A 704 0.13 3.78 23.68
CA ALA A 704 -0.74 3.58 24.85
C ALA A 704 -0.09 4.02 26.18
N VAL A 705 1.25 3.94 26.31
CA VAL A 705 2.00 4.42 27.49
C VAL A 705 1.67 5.88 27.83
N VAL A 706 1.52 6.72 26.80
CA VAL A 706 1.35 8.18 26.96
C VAL A 706 -0.03 8.55 27.50
N LEU A 707 -1.05 7.70 27.29
CA LEU A 707 -2.39 7.88 27.85
C LEU A 707 -2.41 7.77 29.39
N HIS A 708 -1.45 7.04 29.98
CA HIS A 708 -1.40 6.70 31.40
C HIS A 708 -0.90 7.83 32.33
N THR A 709 -1.19 9.09 32.01
CA THR A 709 -0.78 10.31 32.75
C THR A 709 -1.18 10.39 34.23
N GLN A 710 -2.09 9.52 34.70
CA GLN A 710 -2.40 9.34 36.13
C GLN A 710 -1.38 8.45 36.87
N SER A 711 -0.87 7.42 36.20
CA SER A 711 0.17 6.52 36.71
C SER A 711 1.58 7.06 36.44
N LEU A 712 1.77 7.74 35.31
CA LEU A 712 3.03 8.29 34.81
C LEU A 712 2.93 9.83 34.73
N PRO A 713 3.04 10.54 35.88
CA PRO A 713 2.88 11.99 35.93
C PRO A 713 3.96 12.76 35.15
N THR A 714 5.08 12.12 34.79
CA THR A 714 6.13 12.72 33.95
C THR A 714 5.60 13.22 32.61
N PHE A 715 4.67 12.48 31.98
CA PHE A 715 4.01 12.87 30.72
C PHE A 715 2.99 14.00 30.87
N ARG A 716 2.83 14.58 32.06
CA ARG A 716 2.13 15.86 32.23
C ARG A 716 3.02 17.02 31.78
N ARG A 717 4.34 16.94 31.99
CA ARG A 717 5.30 17.97 31.55
C ARG A 717 5.33 18.05 30.01
N PRO A 718 5.06 19.21 29.37
CA PRO A 718 4.98 19.33 27.92
C PRO A 718 6.20 18.78 27.17
N MET A 719 7.41 19.20 27.54
CA MET A 719 8.63 18.77 26.83
C MET A 719 8.90 17.26 26.90
N VAL A 720 8.59 16.60 28.03
CA VAL A 720 8.80 15.15 28.16
C VAL A 720 7.79 14.37 27.33
N TYR A 721 6.53 14.85 27.29
CA TYR A 721 5.52 14.32 26.39
C TYR A 721 5.97 14.47 24.93
N HIS A 722 6.37 15.66 24.50
CA HIS A 722 6.74 15.92 23.11
C HIS A 722 7.99 15.13 22.68
N LEU A 723 9.04 15.07 23.52
CA LEU A 723 10.22 14.25 23.22
C LEU A 723 9.87 12.76 23.07
N TYR A 724 8.97 12.24 23.90
CA TYR A 724 8.49 10.85 23.76
C TYR A 724 7.71 10.66 22.44
N MET A 725 6.82 11.58 22.08
CA MET A 725 6.03 11.49 20.84
C MET A 725 6.89 11.58 19.56
N LEU A 726 8.05 12.23 19.63
CA LEU A 726 9.05 12.20 18.55
C LEU A 726 9.67 10.81 18.39
N VAL A 727 10.15 10.21 19.49
CA VAL A 727 10.77 8.86 19.46
C VAL A 727 9.72 7.79 19.11
N ALA A 728 8.49 7.93 19.61
CA ALA A 728 7.39 7.00 19.31
C ALA A 728 7.07 6.93 17.81
N PHE A 729 7.27 8.01 17.03
CA PHE A 729 7.02 8.00 15.59
C PHE A 729 7.93 7.03 14.82
N LEU A 730 9.12 6.73 15.34
CA LEU A 730 10.02 5.72 14.76
C LEU A 730 9.37 4.32 14.74
N SER A 731 8.45 4.03 15.68
CA SER A 731 7.72 2.75 15.65
C SER A 731 6.81 2.62 14.44
N ILE A 732 6.16 3.70 13.99
CA ILE A 732 5.33 3.72 12.77
C ILE A 732 6.21 3.57 11.52
N VAL A 733 7.38 4.25 11.49
CA VAL A 733 8.36 4.09 10.41
C VAL A 733 8.83 2.64 10.33
N MET A 734 9.05 1.97 11.46
CA MET A 734 9.38 0.55 11.51
C MET A 734 8.21 -0.35 11.06
N THR A 735 6.98 -0.14 11.55
CA THR A 735 5.80 -0.94 11.15
C THR A 735 5.48 -0.81 9.65
N TYR A 736 5.69 0.36 9.05
CA TYR A 736 5.36 0.59 7.64
C TYR A 736 6.53 0.31 6.68
N PHE A 737 7.70 0.90 6.92
CA PHE A 737 8.86 0.76 6.03
C PHE A 737 9.80 -0.34 6.49
N GLY A 738 10.08 -0.42 7.80
CA GLY A 738 11.01 -1.41 8.35
C GLY A 738 10.58 -2.85 8.09
N VAL A 739 9.30 -3.19 8.31
CA VAL A 739 8.79 -4.53 8.00
C VAL A 739 8.88 -4.82 6.50
N ASN A 740 8.27 -3.98 5.66
CA ASN A 740 8.20 -4.21 4.21
C ASN A 740 9.58 -4.29 3.52
N TYR A 741 10.57 -3.51 3.96
CA TYR A 741 11.87 -3.36 3.27
C TYR A 741 13.08 -3.92 4.04
N ILE A 742 12.93 -4.41 5.28
CA ILE A 742 14.05 -4.91 6.11
C ILE A 742 13.77 -6.29 6.73
N LEU A 743 12.52 -6.63 7.04
CA LEU A 743 12.17 -7.89 7.75
C LEU A 743 11.31 -8.88 6.94
N GLY A 744 10.67 -8.45 5.85
CA GLY A 744 9.75 -9.30 5.08
C GLY A 744 8.48 -9.69 5.83
N GLY A 745 7.91 -10.84 5.47
CA GLY A 745 6.67 -11.40 6.06
C GLY A 745 5.56 -11.66 5.04
N MET A 746 4.51 -12.37 5.46
CA MET A 746 3.34 -12.74 4.62
C MET A 746 2.54 -11.53 4.13
N HIS A 747 2.77 -10.37 4.75
CA HIS A 747 2.16 -9.09 4.43
C HIS A 747 3.07 -8.15 3.60
N SER A 748 4.23 -8.62 3.10
CA SER A 748 5.08 -7.79 2.24
C SER A 748 4.57 -7.83 0.78
N TYR A 749 3.90 -6.76 0.38
CA TYR A 749 3.37 -6.52 -0.97
C TYR A 749 4.02 -5.25 -1.55
N ALA A 750 5.36 -5.19 -1.47
CA ALA A 750 6.18 -4.00 -1.67
C ALA A 750 7.05 -4.09 -2.93
#